data_AF-A0A9E0UXK5-F1
#
_entry.id   AF-A0A9E0UXK5-F1
#
_cell.length_a   1.000
_cell.length_b   1.000
_cell.length_c   1.000
_cell.angle_alpha   90.00
_cell.angle_beta   90.00
_cell.angle_gamma   90.00
#
_symmetry.space_group_name_H-M   'P 1'
#
loop_
_entity.id
_entity.type
_entity.pdbx_description
1 polymer ?
#
loop_
_entity_poly.entity_id
_entity_poly.type
_entity_poly.pdbx_seq_one_letter_code
_entity_poly.pdbx_strand_id
1 'polypeptide(L)'
;MRGNRSFPVKFKILAVLGAAVLVSVAWSTAVMPVRGPHSALELRVLRDQIEGLDVQFGSYFVTSGRCAGCHGHDSLGYAMVAGEGEDVNVANDWRSTMMANSARDPFFLAKMEHEGLVNPALQAQIENTCLKCHAPLAVFEQQMKGGPAFTAASLDTSVFARDGVSCLACHMQDPDSAGNFFSGDLHFDSARVWGPYNQEQIHEEIMQFFVGFTPDQGSHILDGRVCAGCHTAINHPVDLEGNPTGTSFYEQTLWQEYVNSIYYGTEQNCRSCHMPRIQDSVVLASGYAFLTGQSPFGKHHLTGGSEFMLKMMRDHIGDFGIPATPTQFDSTIARSRQLRQTTMSMSLDLIGYTDDTLFVDVALNNLIGHKFPGGFPNRRAFIRLVALSAAGDTLFQSGGWDGNYEVIGNDLPYEPHHDVITQGDQAQIYEFVMGDVNHDVTTTLLRAVHRLKDNRLVPIGYSVSHPSQDTTAIAGLALTDPDFNHDADGVEGNGGDIVHYHIPMDGYGGAVQVKASVWFQQVPPRWNEEMLEYHGARIDPFRAMYEAADNTPELVVGDSLSVTPTGIAVRATDPPIRVFPNPTYDGRVLIDDRAITAIVAYSATGQRVAIATDRTAQGWRCELPPQAGSYLLRITTAEDDRIVRVVRADH
;
A
#
# COMPACT_ATOMS: atom_id res chain seq x y z
N MET A 1 -49.60 9.89 -62.75
CA MET A 1 -50.03 8.48 -62.60
C MET A 1 -49.26 7.83 -61.46
N ARG A 2 -49.84 7.72 -60.27
CA ARG A 2 -49.49 6.74 -59.23
C ARG A 2 -50.74 6.57 -58.37
N GLY A 3 -51.55 5.56 -58.71
CA GLY A 3 -52.82 5.27 -58.05
C GLY A 3 -52.56 4.66 -56.68
N ASN A 4 -53.05 5.32 -55.64
CA ASN A 4 -53.00 4.86 -54.26
C ASN A 4 -53.97 3.66 -54.11
N ARG A 5 -53.46 2.43 -54.18
CA ARG A 5 -54.26 1.22 -53.95
C ARG A 5 -54.43 1.02 -52.45
N SER A 6 -55.56 1.50 -51.92
CA SER A 6 -55.99 1.18 -50.56
C SER A 6 -56.33 -0.31 -50.46
N PHE A 7 -55.57 -1.07 -49.66
CA PHE A 7 -55.92 -2.45 -49.33
C PHE A 7 -57.33 -2.51 -48.73
N PRO A 8 -58.17 -3.48 -49.14
CA PRO A 8 -59.53 -3.61 -48.63
C PRO A 8 -59.52 -3.80 -47.11
N VAL A 9 -60.44 -3.15 -46.41
CA VAL A 9 -60.52 -3.12 -44.93
C VAL A 9 -60.46 -4.52 -44.32
N LYS A 10 -61.07 -5.52 -44.97
CA LYS A 10 -60.99 -6.94 -44.57
C LYS A 10 -59.56 -7.48 -44.51
N PHE A 11 -58.68 -7.08 -45.42
CA PHE A 11 -57.28 -7.53 -45.47
C PHE A 11 -56.45 -6.89 -44.36
N LYS A 12 -56.73 -5.63 -44.02
CA LYS A 12 -56.10 -4.96 -42.87
C LYS A 12 -56.55 -5.59 -41.54
N ILE A 13 -57.84 -5.92 -41.41
CA ILE A 13 -58.37 -6.60 -40.22
C ILE A 13 -57.76 -8.01 -40.07
N LEU A 14 -57.67 -8.78 -41.15
CA LEU A 14 -57.02 -10.10 -41.14
C LEU A 14 -55.53 -10.01 -40.81
N ALA A 15 -54.81 -9.01 -41.31
CA ALA A 15 -53.40 -8.81 -40.99
C ALA A 15 -53.18 -8.42 -39.52
N VAL A 16 -54.04 -7.57 -38.96
CA VAL A 16 -53.99 -7.19 -37.54
C VAL A 16 -54.35 -8.36 -36.64
N LEU A 17 -55.39 -9.14 -36.99
CA LEU A 17 -55.74 -10.36 -36.25
C LEU A 17 -54.65 -11.42 -36.34
N GLY A 18 -54.05 -11.59 -37.52
CA GLY A 18 -52.91 -12.50 -37.71
C GLY A 18 -51.70 -12.08 -36.88
N ALA A 19 -51.36 -10.79 -36.86
CA ALA A 19 -50.29 -10.26 -36.02
C ALA A 19 -50.59 -10.42 -34.52
N ALA A 20 -51.83 -10.14 -34.09
CA ALA A 20 -52.24 -10.33 -32.70
C ALA A 20 -52.20 -11.80 -32.28
N VAL A 21 -52.60 -12.73 -33.14
CA VAL A 21 -52.48 -14.18 -32.89
C VAL A 21 -51.01 -14.59 -32.83
N LEU A 22 -50.15 -14.11 -33.75
CA LEU A 22 -48.73 -14.42 -33.72
C LEU A 22 -48.03 -13.88 -32.47
N VAL A 23 -48.38 -12.67 -32.02
CA VAL A 23 -47.87 -12.08 -30.77
C VAL A 23 -48.39 -12.87 -29.56
N SER A 24 -49.66 -13.25 -29.53
CA SER A 24 -50.23 -14.06 -28.44
C SER A 24 -49.63 -15.46 -28.39
N VAL A 25 -49.39 -16.09 -29.54
CA VAL A 25 -48.73 -17.40 -29.63
C VAL A 25 -47.28 -17.26 -29.17
N ALA A 26 -46.54 -16.29 -29.69
CA ALA A 26 -45.16 -16.03 -29.27
C ALA A 26 -45.07 -15.75 -27.76
N TRP A 27 -45.96 -14.92 -27.21
CA TRP A 27 -46.06 -14.64 -25.79
C TRP A 27 -46.35 -15.90 -24.98
N SER A 28 -47.39 -16.65 -25.36
CA SER A 28 -47.76 -17.90 -24.68
C SER A 28 -46.60 -18.90 -24.68
N THR A 29 -45.87 -19.06 -25.79
CA THR A 29 -44.69 -19.93 -25.86
C THR A 29 -43.52 -19.40 -25.04
N ALA A 30 -43.39 -18.09 -24.89
CA ALA A 30 -42.31 -17.46 -24.14
C ALA A 30 -42.53 -17.55 -22.63
N VAL A 31 -43.78 -17.57 -22.16
CA VAL A 31 -44.16 -17.69 -20.73
C VAL A 31 -44.49 -19.11 -20.28
N MET A 32 -44.54 -20.09 -21.18
CA MET A 32 -44.71 -21.49 -20.78
C MET A 32 -43.45 -22.02 -20.09
N PRO A 33 -43.56 -22.74 -18.96
CA PRO A 33 -42.43 -23.32 -18.25
C PRO A 33 -41.67 -24.31 -19.14
N VAL A 34 -40.36 -24.16 -19.24
CA VAL A 34 -39.48 -25.04 -20.05
C VAL A 34 -38.61 -25.93 -19.17
N ARG A 35 -38.24 -25.46 -17.97
CA ARG A 35 -37.53 -26.24 -16.94
C ARG A 35 -37.94 -25.72 -15.55
N GLY A 36 -38.46 -26.60 -14.70
CA GLY A 36 -38.97 -26.21 -13.39
C GLY A 36 -40.11 -25.19 -13.51
N PRO A 37 -40.23 -24.22 -12.59
CA PRO A 37 -41.29 -23.21 -12.65
C PRO A 37 -41.05 -22.10 -13.69
N HIS A 38 -39.89 -22.07 -14.37
CA HIS A 38 -39.49 -20.94 -15.21
C HIS A 38 -39.71 -21.14 -16.70
N SER A 39 -40.16 -20.06 -17.32
CA SER A 39 -40.40 -19.93 -18.76
C SER A 39 -39.14 -19.61 -19.56
N ALA A 40 -39.23 -19.75 -20.89
CA ALA A 40 -38.11 -19.45 -21.79
C ALA A 40 -37.69 -17.98 -21.79
N LEU A 41 -38.62 -17.07 -21.46
CA LEU A 41 -38.35 -15.64 -21.31
C LEU A 41 -37.67 -15.35 -19.97
N GLU A 42 -38.18 -15.91 -18.87
CA GLU A 42 -37.58 -15.75 -17.54
C GLU A 42 -36.17 -16.32 -17.50
N LEU A 43 -35.94 -17.50 -18.08
CA LEU A 43 -34.59 -18.06 -18.21
C LEU A 43 -33.67 -17.21 -19.09
N ARG A 44 -34.23 -16.41 -20.01
CA ARG A 44 -33.44 -15.48 -20.83
C ARG A 44 -33.08 -14.22 -20.05
N VAL A 45 -34.03 -13.65 -19.29
CA VAL A 45 -33.81 -12.51 -18.41
C VAL A 45 -32.81 -12.85 -17.31
N LEU A 46 -32.96 -14.02 -16.67
CA LEU A 46 -32.00 -14.54 -15.69
C LEU A 46 -30.61 -14.76 -16.30
N ARG A 47 -30.50 -15.08 -17.59
CA ARG A 47 -29.21 -15.19 -18.29
C ARG A 47 -28.65 -13.85 -18.73
N ASP A 48 -29.51 -12.89 -19.04
CA ASP A 48 -29.13 -11.51 -19.36
C ASP A 48 -28.52 -10.82 -18.12
N GLN A 49 -29.04 -11.14 -16.92
CA GLN A 49 -28.49 -10.74 -15.63
C GLN A 49 -27.09 -11.31 -15.32
N ILE A 50 -26.60 -12.29 -16.09
CA ILE A 50 -25.26 -12.88 -15.89
C ILE A 50 -24.15 -12.03 -16.57
N GLU A 51 -24.52 -10.99 -17.34
CA GLU A 51 -23.64 -9.90 -17.84
C GLU A 51 -22.23 -10.33 -18.32
N GLY A 52 -22.10 -11.48 -19.00
CA GLY A 52 -20.81 -11.94 -19.53
C GLY A 52 -19.88 -12.66 -18.55
N LEU A 53 -20.32 -12.98 -17.33
CA LEU A 53 -19.62 -13.95 -16.48
C LEU A 53 -19.67 -15.36 -17.09
N ASP A 54 -18.63 -16.15 -16.80
CA ASP A 54 -18.56 -17.53 -17.27
C ASP A 54 -19.64 -18.40 -16.59
N VAL A 55 -20.29 -19.28 -17.37
CA VAL A 55 -21.40 -20.12 -16.90
C VAL A 55 -21.15 -21.59 -17.21
N GLN A 56 -20.54 -22.30 -16.27
CA GLN A 56 -20.15 -23.71 -16.45
C GLN A 56 -20.41 -24.53 -15.19
N PHE A 57 -20.82 -25.79 -15.40
CA PHE A 57 -20.78 -26.83 -14.37
C PHE A 57 -19.54 -27.69 -14.58
N GLY A 58 -18.79 -27.90 -13.50
CA GLY A 58 -17.76 -28.90 -13.37
C GLY A 58 -18.34 -30.17 -12.76
N SER A 59 -17.46 -31.05 -12.32
CA SER A 59 -17.78 -32.22 -11.53
C SER A 59 -17.92 -31.86 -10.05
N TYR A 60 -17.13 -30.91 -9.55
CA TYR A 60 -17.13 -30.51 -8.13
C TYR A 60 -17.48 -29.04 -7.92
N PHE A 61 -17.19 -28.18 -8.90
CA PHE A 61 -17.40 -26.74 -8.79
C PHE A 61 -18.31 -26.19 -9.90
N VAL A 62 -18.77 -24.96 -9.73
CA VAL A 62 -19.41 -24.15 -10.78
C VAL A 62 -18.76 -22.77 -10.85
N THR A 63 -18.85 -22.10 -11.99
CA THR A 63 -18.34 -20.73 -12.16
C THR A 63 -19.29 -19.68 -11.56
N SER A 64 -18.76 -18.49 -11.30
CA SER A 64 -19.42 -17.34 -10.66
C SER A 64 -20.73 -16.93 -11.35
N GLY A 65 -20.81 -17.06 -12.69
CA GLY A 65 -22.02 -16.75 -13.44
C GLY A 65 -23.23 -17.62 -13.06
N ARG A 66 -23.01 -18.80 -12.44
CA ARG A 66 -24.09 -19.61 -11.86
C ARG A 66 -24.63 -19.07 -10.55
N CYS A 67 -23.80 -18.33 -9.80
CA CYS A 67 -24.19 -17.66 -8.56
C CYS A 67 -24.84 -16.30 -8.86
N ALA A 68 -24.35 -15.59 -9.87
CA ALA A 68 -24.77 -14.23 -10.24
C ALA A 68 -26.25 -14.12 -10.62
N GLY A 69 -26.88 -15.19 -11.10
CA GLY A 69 -28.32 -15.17 -11.40
C GLY A 69 -29.19 -14.85 -10.19
N CYS A 70 -28.76 -15.23 -8.97
CA CYS A 70 -29.46 -14.92 -7.72
C CYS A 70 -28.77 -13.81 -6.93
N HIS A 71 -27.43 -13.81 -6.91
CA HIS A 71 -26.60 -12.91 -6.09
C HIS A 71 -26.04 -11.70 -6.86
N GLY A 72 -26.51 -11.49 -8.09
CA GLY A 72 -26.14 -10.36 -8.95
C GLY A 72 -27.18 -9.24 -8.93
N HIS A 73 -27.08 -8.34 -9.91
CA HIS A 73 -27.95 -7.16 -10.01
C HIS A 73 -29.42 -7.56 -10.18
N ASP A 74 -30.28 -7.11 -9.25
CA ASP A 74 -31.73 -7.28 -9.36
C ASP A 74 -32.38 -6.08 -10.06
N SER A 75 -32.82 -6.29 -11.30
CA SER A 75 -33.52 -5.27 -12.09
C SER A 75 -34.83 -4.76 -11.46
N LEU A 76 -35.39 -5.48 -10.48
CA LEU A 76 -36.59 -5.05 -9.75
C LEU A 76 -36.26 -4.26 -8.48
N GLY A 77 -34.99 -4.27 -8.05
CA GLY A 77 -34.52 -3.53 -6.87
C GLY A 77 -34.99 -4.10 -5.53
N TYR A 78 -35.28 -5.40 -5.44
CA TYR A 78 -35.70 -6.05 -4.19
C TYR A 78 -34.57 -6.81 -3.50
N ALA A 79 -33.76 -7.54 -4.27
CA ALA A 79 -32.64 -8.32 -3.76
C ALA A 79 -31.31 -7.62 -4.01
N MET A 80 -30.33 -7.87 -3.15
CA MET A 80 -29.00 -7.27 -3.22
C MET A 80 -29.03 -5.74 -3.18
N VAL A 81 -30.00 -5.17 -2.46
CA VAL A 81 -30.16 -3.73 -2.27
C VAL A 81 -30.10 -3.39 -0.78
N ALA A 82 -29.38 -2.33 -0.43
CA ALA A 82 -29.28 -1.79 0.92
C ALA A 82 -30.50 -0.92 1.29
N GLY A 83 -30.59 -0.46 2.54
CA GLY A 83 -31.77 0.24 3.06
C GLY A 83 -32.15 1.52 2.29
N GLU A 84 -31.16 2.19 1.69
CA GLU A 84 -31.34 3.42 0.90
C GLU A 84 -31.53 3.18 -0.61
N GLY A 85 -31.61 1.92 -1.06
CA GLY A 85 -31.72 1.59 -2.48
C GLY A 85 -30.38 1.42 -3.20
N GLU A 86 -29.25 1.45 -2.48
CA GLU A 86 -27.92 1.17 -3.04
C GLU A 86 -27.82 -0.29 -3.48
N ASP A 87 -27.40 -0.55 -4.72
CA ASP A 87 -27.07 -1.89 -5.19
C ASP A 87 -25.77 -2.38 -4.53
N VAL A 88 -25.87 -3.48 -3.78
CA VAL A 88 -24.78 -4.12 -3.03
C VAL A 88 -24.55 -5.55 -3.52
N ASN A 89 -24.86 -5.83 -4.79
CA ASN A 89 -24.71 -7.17 -5.33
C ASN A 89 -23.25 -7.66 -5.37
N VAL A 90 -23.05 -8.87 -4.86
CA VAL A 90 -21.71 -9.43 -4.65
C VAL A 90 -21.03 -9.80 -5.95
N ALA A 91 -21.79 -10.12 -7.01
CA ALA A 91 -21.23 -10.45 -8.31
C ALA A 91 -20.52 -9.23 -8.92
N ASN A 92 -21.16 -8.05 -8.89
CA ASN A 92 -20.59 -6.82 -9.42
C ASN A 92 -19.46 -6.28 -8.56
N ASP A 93 -19.56 -6.42 -7.23
CA ASP A 93 -18.47 -6.07 -6.33
C ASP A 93 -17.23 -6.94 -6.56
N TRP A 94 -17.41 -8.25 -6.72
CA TRP A 94 -16.31 -9.20 -6.89
C TRP A 94 -15.65 -9.11 -8.27
N ARG A 95 -16.42 -9.02 -9.36
CA ARG A 95 -15.89 -9.25 -10.73
C ARG A 95 -14.82 -8.28 -11.22
N SER A 96 -14.73 -7.08 -10.64
CA SER A 96 -13.68 -6.09 -10.96
C SER A 96 -12.51 -6.10 -9.98
N THR A 97 -12.46 -7.06 -9.05
CA THR A 97 -11.37 -7.19 -8.07
C THR A 97 -10.16 -7.93 -8.67
N MET A 98 -9.02 -7.84 -7.99
CA MET A 98 -7.87 -8.69 -8.32
C MET A 98 -8.17 -10.18 -8.13
N MET A 99 -9.07 -10.55 -7.21
CA MET A 99 -9.45 -11.96 -6.98
C MET A 99 -10.20 -12.55 -8.19
N ALA A 100 -11.17 -11.83 -8.73
CA ALA A 100 -11.88 -12.26 -9.94
C ALA A 100 -10.99 -12.33 -11.19
N ASN A 101 -9.92 -11.54 -11.20
CA ASN A 101 -9.00 -11.40 -12.32
C ASN A 101 -7.62 -12.00 -12.04
N SER A 102 -7.47 -12.82 -11.00
CA SER A 102 -6.18 -13.37 -10.57
C SER A 102 -5.51 -14.23 -11.63
N ALA A 103 -6.29 -14.90 -12.48
CA ALA A 103 -5.83 -15.69 -13.61
C ALA A 103 -5.66 -14.88 -14.91
N ARG A 104 -6.10 -13.62 -14.92
CA ARG A 104 -6.01 -12.67 -16.05
C ARG A 104 -4.98 -11.57 -15.82
N ASP A 105 -4.45 -11.44 -14.60
CA ASP A 105 -3.48 -10.43 -14.20
C ASP A 105 -2.20 -10.56 -15.06
N PRO A 106 -1.89 -9.57 -15.92
CA PRO A 106 -0.75 -9.68 -16.82
C PRO A 106 0.59 -9.65 -16.10
N PHE A 107 0.68 -8.99 -14.93
CA PHE A 107 1.91 -9.00 -14.13
C PHE A 107 2.17 -10.40 -13.57
N PHE A 108 1.14 -11.02 -12.98
CA PHE A 108 1.21 -12.41 -12.51
C PHE A 108 1.59 -13.37 -13.64
N LEU A 109 0.93 -13.26 -14.80
CA LEU A 109 1.16 -14.14 -15.94
C LEU A 109 2.59 -14.03 -16.47
N ALA A 110 3.14 -12.81 -16.54
CA ALA A 110 4.53 -12.56 -16.91
C ALA A 110 5.50 -13.11 -15.87
N LYS A 111 5.23 -12.88 -14.58
CA LYS A 111 6.10 -13.36 -13.49
C LYS A 111 6.14 -14.88 -13.43
N MET A 112 5.00 -15.56 -13.59
CA MET A 112 4.95 -17.02 -13.64
C MET A 112 5.71 -17.59 -14.85
N GLU A 113 5.60 -16.96 -16.02
CA GLU A 113 6.38 -17.35 -17.21
C GLU A 113 7.88 -17.16 -16.94
N HIS A 114 8.28 -16.05 -16.33
CA HIS A 114 9.68 -15.80 -15.97
C HIS A 114 10.24 -16.85 -15.00
N GLU A 115 9.54 -17.19 -13.92
CA GLU A 115 9.97 -18.25 -13.00
C GLU A 115 10.19 -19.60 -13.74
N GLY A 116 9.30 -19.92 -14.69
CA GLY A 116 9.42 -21.11 -15.53
C GLY A 116 10.60 -21.07 -16.50
N LEU A 117 10.90 -19.90 -17.09
CA LEU A 117 12.06 -19.71 -17.97
C LEU A 117 13.39 -19.80 -17.20
N VAL A 118 13.42 -19.31 -15.96
CA VAL A 118 14.58 -19.40 -15.07
C VAL A 118 14.82 -20.84 -14.62
N ASN A 119 13.75 -21.61 -14.39
CA ASN A 119 13.82 -23.01 -13.93
C ASN A 119 13.04 -23.98 -14.85
N PRO A 120 13.50 -24.24 -16.10
CA PRO A 120 12.72 -25.00 -17.08
C PRO A 120 12.37 -26.43 -16.65
N ALA A 121 13.24 -27.09 -15.89
CA ALA A 121 12.99 -28.44 -15.38
C ALA A 121 11.84 -28.50 -14.36
N LEU A 122 11.50 -27.37 -13.73
CA LEU A 122 10.46 -27.24 -12.71
C LEU A 122 9.23 -26.49 -13.21
N GLN A 123 9.19 -26.08 -14.48
CA GLN A 123 8.16 -25.21 -15.04
C GLN A 123 6.73 -25.67 -14.70
N ALA A 124 6.39 -26.95 -14.95
CA ALA A 124 5.04 -27.46 -14.67
C ALA A 124 4.70 -27.45 -13.16
N GLN A 125 5.70 -27.65 -12.28
CA GLN A 125 5.51 -27.59 -10.84
C GLN A 125 5.30 -26.16 -10.36
N ILE A 126 6.07 -25.22 -10.89
CA ILE A 126 5.95 -23.78 -10.62
C ILE A 126 4.56 -23.31 -11.00
N GLU A 127 4.18 -23.53 -12.26
CA GLU A 127 2.89 -23.10 -12.80
C GLU A 127 1.72 -23.66 -11.98
N ASN A 128 1.76 -24.97 -11.66
CA ASN A 128 0.72 -25.59 -10.84
C ASN A 128 0.66 -24.98 -9.42
N THR A 129 1.81 -24.68 -8.82
CA THR A 129 1.87 -24.07 -7.48
C THR A 129 1.28 -22.66 -7.49
N CYS A 130 1.68 -21.82 -8.44
CA CYS A 130 1.14 -20.48 -8.64
C CYS A 130 -0.39 -20.51 -8.86
N LEU A 131 -0.86 -21.43 -9.70
CA LEU A 131 -2.27 -21.51 -10.08
C LEU A 131 -3.18 -22.00 -8.96
N LYS A 132 -2.67 -22.69 -7.91
CA LYS A 132 -3.48 -23.04 -6.73
C LYS A 132 -4.11 -21.82 -6.06
N CYS A 133 -3.42 -20.67 -6.06
CA CYS A 133 -3.94 -19.42 -5.52
C CYS A 133 -4.59 -18.52 -6.59
N HIS A 134 -4.14 -18.60 -7.85
CA HIS A 134 -4.61 -17.70 -8.91
C HIS A 134 -5.75 -18.24 -9.77
N ALA A 135 -5.95 -19.56 -9.81
CA ALA A 135 -7.04 -20.24 -10.51
C ALA A 135 -7.53 -21.48 -9.71
N PRO A 136 -7.84 -21.33 -8.41
CA PRO A 136 -8.05 -22.45 -7.49
C PRO A 136 -9.07 -23.46 -8.01
N LEU A 137 -10.25 -23.00 -8.45
CA LEU A 137 -11.31 -23.93 -8.86
C LEU A 137 -10.89 -24.85 -10.01
N ALA A 138 -10.12 -24.35 -10.98
CA ALA A 138 -9.66 -25.17 -12.09
C ALA A 138 -8.60 -26.19 -11.68
N VAL A 139 -7.67 -25.79 -10.81
CA VAL A 139 -6.61 -26.67 -10.29
C VAL A 139 -7.21 -27.78 -9.45
N PHE A 140 -8.12 -27.45 -8.55
CA PHE A 140 -8.76 -28.43 -7.68
C PHE A 140 -9.75 -29.33 -8.41
N GLU A 141 -10.52 -28.80 -9.38
CA GLU A 141 -11.34 -29.61 -10.27
C GLU A 141 -10.50 -30.67 -11.01
N GLN A 142 -9.34 -30.28 -11.53
CA GLN A 142 -8.39 -31.16 -12.21
C GLN A 142 -7.80 -32.20 -11.24
N GLN A 143 -7.35 -31.76 -10.06
CA GLN A 143 -6.75 -32.61 -9.04
C GLN A 143 -7.74 -33.66 -8.51
N MET A 144 -8.98 -33.25 -8.20
CA MET A 144 -10.02 -34.13 -7.67
C MET A 144 -10.47 -35.18 -8.70
N LYS A 145 -10.34 -34.89 -10.00
CA LYS A 145 -10.53 -35.88 -11.08
C LYS A 145 -9.36 -36.85 -11.25
N GLY A 146 -8.27 -36.68 -10.52
CA GLY A 146 -7.03 -37.45 -10.69
C GLY A 146 -6.27 -37.09 -11.97
N GLY A 147 -6.44 -35.86 -12.48
CA GLY A 147 -5.72 -35.37 -13.64
C GLY A 147 -4.26 -34.97 -13.34
N PRO A 148 -3.44 -34.74 -14.38
CA PRO A 148 -2.08 -34.20 -14.21
C PRO A 148 -2.09 -32.76 -13.65
N ALA A 149 -0.91 -32.30 -13.24
CA ALA A 149 -0.66 -30.92 -12.81
C ALA A 149 -1.24 -29.90 -13.80
N PHE A 150 -1.85 -28.85 -13.25
CA PHE A 150 -2.47 -27.79 -14.02
C PHE A 150 -1.43 -26.73 -14.40
N THR A 151 -1.23 -26.50 -15.70
CA THR A 151 -0.14 -25.68 -16.24
C THR A 151 -0.66 -24.39 -16.86
N ALA A 152 0.26 -23.52 -17.30
CA ALA A 152 -0.06 -22.33 -18.08
C ALA A 152 -0.85 -22.67 -19.37
N ALA A 153 -0.52 -23.79 -20.03
CA ALA A 153 -1.26 -24.27 -21.20
C ALA A 153 -2.69 -24.74 -20.85
N SER A 154 -2.88 -25.35 -19.68
CA SER A 154 -4.21 -25.68 -19.17
C SER A 154 -5.03 -24.42 -18.88
N LEU A 155 -4.41 -23.39 -18.30
CA LEU A 155 -5.03 -22.09 -18.06
C LEU A 155 -5.57 -21.45 -19.35
N ASP A 156 -4.79 -21.45 -20.43
CA ASP A 156 -5.16 -20.78 -21.69
C ASP A 156 -6.48 -21.28 -22.29
N THR A 157 -6.81 -22.55 -22.04
CA THR A 157 -8.00 -23.24 -22.59
C THR A 157 -9.12 -23.45 -21.59
N SER A 158 -8.89 -23.17 -20.30
CA SER A 158 -9.85 -23.45 -19.24
C SER A 158 -10.73 -22.25 -18.91
N VAL A 159 -12.03 -22.38 -19.22
CA VAL A 159 -13.05 -21.41 -18.79
C VAL A 159 -13.13 -21.32 -17.26
N PHE A 160 -13.02 -22.45 -16.56
CA PHE A 160 -12.97 -22.46 -15.09
C PHE A 160 -11.80 -21.67 -14.52
N ALA A 161 -10.63 -21.74 -15.16
CA ALA A 161 -9.45 -21.07 -14.66
C ALA A 161 -9.56 -19.56 -14.82
N ARG A 162 -10.22 -19.11 -15.90
CA ARG A 162 -10.51 -17.70 -16.14
C ARG A 162 -11.45 -17.11 -15.09
N ASP A 163 -12.21 -17.90 -14.34
CA ASP A 163 -13.05 -17.40 -13.26
C ASP A 163 -12.25 -17.00 -11.99
N GLY A 164 -10.91 -17.18 -12.00
CA GLY A 164 -10.01 -16.70 -10.96
C GLY A 164 -10.29 -17.29 -9.57
N VAL A 165 -10.08 -16.49 -8.52
CA VAL A 165 -10.56 -16.78 -7.17
C VAL A 165 -12.05 -16.46 -7.09
N SER A 166 -12.85 -17.43 -7.52
CA SER A 166 -14.32 -17.35 -7.61
C SER A 166 -15.02 -17.66 -6.28
N CYS A 167 -16.35 -17.53 -6.25
CA CYS A 167 -17.18 -17.64 -5.03
C CYS A 167 -16.89 -18.92 -4.24
N LEU A 168 -16.79 -20.06 -4.91
CA LEU A 168 -16.59 -21.36 -4.28
C LEU A 168 -15.18 -21.57 -3.72
N ALA A 169 -14.19 -20.76 -4.14
CA ALA A 169 -12.84 -20.83 -3.60
C ALA A 169 -12.81 -20.42 -2.11
N CYS A 170 -13.79 -19.63 -1.66
CA CYS A 170 -13.99 -19.30 -0.25
C CYS A 170 -15.17 -20.09 0.34
N HIS A 171 -16.32 -20.11 -0.35
CA HIS A 171 -17.56 -20.64 0.21
C HIS A 171 -17.62 -22.17 0.31
N MET A 172 -16.71 -22.92 -0.31
CA MET A 172 -16.66 -24.39 -0.14
C MET A 172 -15.49 -24.84 0.75
N GLN A 173 -14.70 -23.92 1.31
CA GLN A 173 -13.57 -24.32 2.15
C GLN A 173 -14.05 -25.11 3.36
N ASP A 174 -13.34 -26.19 3.67
CA ASP A 174 -13.67 -27.04 4.80
C ASP A 174 -13.38 -26.31 6.13
N PRO A 175 -14.38 -26.18 7.04
CA PRO A 175 -14.21 -25.55 8.35
C PRO A 175 -13.03 -26.07 9.16
N ASP A 176 -12.70 -27.35 9.05
CA ASP A 176 -11.67 -28.00 9.85
C ASP A 176 -10.25 -27.74 9.31
N SER A 177 -10.15 -27.26 8.06
CA SER A 177 -8.89 -27.00 7.37
C SER A 177 -8.50 -25.52 7.30
N ALA A 178 -9.49 -24.62 7.30
CA ALA A 178 -9.26 -23.19 7.10
C ALA A 178 -8.31 -22.62 8.17
N GLY A 179 -7.23 -21.97 7.73
CA GLY A 179 -6.21 -21.41 8.63
C GLY A 179 -5.09 -22.37 9.05
N ASN A 180 -5.16 -23.66 8.68
CA ASN A 180 -4.19 -24.68 9.06
C ASN A 180 -3.24 -25.09 7.92
N PHE A 181 -3.62 -24.79 6.68
CA PHE A 181 -2.88 -25.11 5.46
C PHE A 181 -2.61 -23.83 4.65
N PHE A 182 -1.50 -23.81 3.90
CA PHE A 182 -0.94 -22.62 3.25
C PHE A 182 -0.45 -22.95 1.83
N SER A 183 0.06 -21.96 1.10
CA SER A 183 0.56 -22.12 -0.29
C SER A 183 -0.50 -22.70 -1.26
N GLY A 184 -1.75 -22.29 -1.08
CA GLY A 184 -2.88 -22.71 -1.90
C GLY A 184 -3.32 -24.16 -1.65
N ASP A 185 -2.89 -24.78 -0.55
CA ASP A 185 -3.36 -26.11 -0.12
C ASP A 185 -4.76 -26.00 0.53
N LEU A 186 -5.75 -25.68 -0.30
CA LEU A 186 -7.15 -25.52 0.11
C LEU A 186 -7.85 -26.88 0.15
N HIS A 187 -8.66 -27.13 1.18
CA HIS A 187 -9.54 -28.29 1.23
C HIS A 187 -10.99 -27.84 1.09
N PHE A 188 -11.78 -28.60 0.31
CA PHE A 188 -13.16 -28.26 -0.01
C PHE A 188 -14.12 -29.38 0.38
N ASP A 189 -15.30 -29.00 0.86
CA ASP A 189 -16.47 -29.88 0.87
C ASP A 189 -17.21 -29.71 -0.46
N SER A 190 -17.00 -30.65 -1.40
CA SER A 190 -17.60 -30.60 -2.74
C SER A 190 -19.14 -30.64 -2.79
N ALA A 191 -19.83 -30.85 -1.67
CA ALA A 191 -21.29 -30.90 -1.59
C ALA A 191 -21.91 -29.70 -0.86
N ARG A 192 -21.12 -28.96 -0.06
CA ARG A 192 -21.61 -27.88 0.81
C ARG A 192 -21.05 -26.52 0.44
N VAL A 193 -21.87 -25.50 0.68
CA VAL A 193 -21.46 -24.10 0.61
C VAL A 193 -21.79 -23.42 1.93
N TRP A 194 -20.84 -22.66 2.46
CA TRP A 194 -20.91 -22.10 3.81
C TRP A 194 -21.27 -20.62 3.77
N GLY A 195 -22.25 -20.24 4.58
CA GLY A 195 -22.64 -18.85 4.78
C GLY A 195 -22.61 -18.45 6.27
N PRO A 196 -22.70 -17.15 6.59
CA PRO A 196 -22.65 -16.67 7.97
C PRO A 196 -23.99 -16.82 8.72
N TYR A 197 -25.09 -17.09 8.00
CA TYR A 197 -26.45 -17.06 8.55
C TYR A 197 -26.87 -18.42 9.09
N ASN A 198 -27.79 -18.42 10.07
CA ASN A 198 -28.26 -19.64 10.73
C ASN A 198 -29.11 -20.48 9.80
N GLN A 199 -29.18 -21.79 10.07
CA GLN A 199 -29.93 -22.75 9.25
C GLN A 199 -31.41 -22.36 9.04
N GLU A 200 -32.05 -21.75 10.04
CA GLU A 200 -33.45 -21.30 9.96
C GLU A 200 -33.68 -20.18 8.93
N GLN A 201 -32.61 -19.50 8.51
CA GLN A 201 -32.61 -18.41 7.53
C GLN A 201 -32.29 -18.91 6.11
N ILE A 202 -31.92 -20.20 5.97
CA ILE A 202 -31.45 -20.79 4.73
C ILE A 202 -32.62 -21.52 4.04
N HIS A 203 -32.80 -21.25 2.75
CA HIS A 203 -33.73 -21.96 1.88
C HIS A 203 -32.94 -22.89 0.94
N GLU A 204 -32.61 -24.09 1.43
CA GLU A 204 -31.69 -25.02 0.77
C GLU A 204 -32.14 -25.46 -0.63
N GLU A 205 -33.45 -25.57 -0.84
CA GLU A 205 -34.04 -26.12 -2.06
C GLU A 205 -33.75 -25.23 -3.27
N ILE A 206 -33.62 -23.91 -3.04
CA ILE A 206 -33.27 -22.94 -4.10
C ILE A 206 -31.86 -23.26 -4.61
N MET A 207 -30.86 -23.30 -3.73
CA MET A 207 -29.48 -23.54 -4.15
C MET A 207 -29.27 -24.94 -4.71
N GLN A 208 -29.86 -25.97 -4.09
CA GLN A 208 -29.79 -27.34 -4.61
C GLN A 208 -30.38 -27.44 -6.02
N PHE A 209 -31.49 -26.74 -6.31
CA PHE A 209 -32.11 -26.77 -7.62
C PHE A 209 -31.29 -26.04 -8.70
N PHE A 210 -30.73 -24.86 -8.40
CA PHE A 210 -30.05 -24.04 -9.42
C PHE A 210 -28.58 -24.37 -9.61
N VAL A 211 -27.86 -24.69 -8.53
CA VAL A 211 -26.41 -24.86 -8.53
C VAL A 211 -25.95 -26.20 -7.96
N GLY A 212 -26.85 -27.00 -7.39
CA GLY A 212 -26.55 -28.38 -6.95
C GLY A 212 -25.83 -28.49 -5.61
N PHE A 213 -25.64 -27.38 -4.88
CA PHE A 213 -24.98 -27.35 -3.57
C PHE A 213 -25.97 -27.22 -2.43
N THR A 214 -25.61 -27.77 -1.27
CA THR A 214 -26.38 -27.61 -0.04
C THR A 214 -25.78 -26.46 0.79
N PRO A 215 -26.50 -25.35 0.99
CA PRO A 215 -26.04 -24.27 1.87
C PRO A 215 -26.16 -24.66 3.35
N ASP A 216 -25.19 -24.21 4.14
CA ASP A 216 -25.14 -24.45 5.59
C ASP A 216 -24.43 -23.29 6.31
N GLN A 217 -24.61 -23.20 7.62
CA GLN A 217 -23.95 -22.20 8.45
C GLN A 217 -22.48 -22.58 8.70
N GLY A 218 -21.55 -21.68 8.35
CA GLY A 218 -20.12 -21.85 8.61
C GLY A 218 -19.54 -20.67 9.39
N SER A 219 -19.26 -20.86 10.69
CA SER A 219 -18.65 -19.82 11.52
C SER A 219 -17.23 -19.43 11.08
N HIS A 220 -16.51 -20.30 10.35
CA HIS A 220 -15.19 -20.00 9.80
C HIS A 220 -15.24 -18.99 8.64
N ILE A 221 -16.36 -18.87 7.89
CA ILE A 221 -16.59 -17.77 6.95
C ILE A 221 -16.68 -16.44 7.71
N LEU A 222 -17.05 -16.53 9.01
CA LEU A 222 -16.99 -15.43 9.95
C LEU A 222 -15.58 -15.18 10.53
N ASP A 223 -14.51 -15.76 9.99
CA ASP A 223 -13.12 -15.62 10.45
C ASP A 223 -12.16 -15.22 9.30
N GLY A 224 -11.00 -14.61 9.61
CA GLY A 224 -9.94 -14.35 8.64
C GLY A 224 -9.21 -15.62 8.15
N ARG A 225 -9.35 -16.75 8.85
CA ARG A 225 -8.76 -18.05 8.48
C ARG A 225 -9.07 -18.52 7.06
N VAL A 226 -10.24 -18.15 6.51
CA VAL A 226 -10.62 -18.46 5.11
C VAL A 226 -9.68 -17.82 4.07
N CYS A 227 -8.97 -16.75 4.45
CA CYS A 227 -8.01 -16.06 3.60
C CYS A 227 -6.62 -16.70 3.67
N ALA A 228 -6.29 -17.39 4.77
CA ALA A 228 -4.93 -17.82 5.11
C ALA A 228 -4.30 -18.76 4.08
N GLY A 229 -5.08 -19.66 3.49
CA GLY A 229 -4.59 -20.65 2.52
C GLY A 229 -3.90 -20.03 1.32
N CYS A 230 -4.36 -18.86 0.85
CA CYS A 230 -3.74 -18.11 -0.24
C CYS A 230 -2.89 -16.93 0.26
N HIS A 231 -3.13 -16.43 1.47
CA HIS A 231 -2.42 -15.27 2.02
C HIS A 231 -1.20 -15.62 2.90
N THR A 232 -0.82 -16.89 2.94
CA THR A 232 0.52 -17.38 3.31
C THR A 232 1.10 -18.17 2.15
N ALA A 233 2.18 -17.70 1.57
CA ALA A 233 2.93 -18.39 0.52
C ALA A 233 4.31 -18.78 1.05
N ILE A 234 4.55 -20.09 1.08
CA ILE A 234 5.79 -20.73 1.48
C ILE A 234 6.37 -21.43 0.26
N ASN A 235 7.57 -21.03 -0.12
CA ASN A 235 8.34 -21.60 -1.23
C ASN A 235 9.38 -22.58 -0.70
N HIS A 236 9.76 -23.52 -1.56
CA HIS A 236 10.86 -24.45 -1.33
C HIS A 236 11.97 -24.14 -2.35
N PRO A 237 12.98 -23.35 -1.96
CA PRO A 237 13.90 -22.76 -2.91
C PRO A 237 14.84 -23.80 -3.53
N VAL A 238 15.32 -23.47 -4.72
CA VAL A 238 16.37 -24.19 -5.43
C VAL A 238 17.62 -23.31 -5.58
N ASP A 239 18.79 -23.94 -5.70
CA ASP A 239 20.04 -23.26 -6.02
C ASP A 239 20.07 -22.77 -7.48
N LEU A 240 21.18 -22.16 -7.89
CA LEU A 240 21.33 -21.60 -9.25
C LEU A 240 21.33 -22.68 -10.34
N GLU A 241 21.61 -23.92 -9.99
CA GLU A 241 21.56 -25.10 -10.86
C GLU A 241 20.19 -25.80 -10.83
N GLY A 242 19.23 -25.32 -10.04
CA GLY A 242 17.89 -25.86 -9.92
C GLY A 242 17.76 -27.05 -8.95
N ASN A 243 18.76 -27.31 -8.11
CA ASN A 243 18.68 -28.35 -7.09
C ASN A 243 17.97 -27.83 -5.83
N PRO A 244 17.09 -28.62 -5.19
CA PRO A 244 16.45 -28.23 -3.94
C PRO A 244 17.46 -27.91 -2.83
N THR A 245 17.28 -26.76 -2.18
CA THR A 245 18.10 -26.35 -1.03
C THR A 245 17.77 -27.14 0.25
N GLY A 246 16.59 -27.76 0.30
CA GLY A 246 16.05 -28.42 1.50
C GLY A 246 15.52 -27.44 2.56
N THR A 247 15.40 -26.17 2.22
CA THR A 247 14.89 -25.11 3.10
C THR A 247 13.49 -24.64 2.70
N SER A 248 12.88 -23.81 3.54
CA SER A 248 11.64 -23.10 3.23
C SER A 248 11.91 -21.60 3.26
N PHE A 249 11.31 -20.88 2.31
CA PHE A 249 11.33 -19.43 2.27
C PHE A 249 9.91 -18.89 2.32
N TYR A 250 9.68 -17.89 3.15
CA TYR A 250 8.38 -17.30 3.37
C TYR A 250 8.21 -16.07 2.47
N GLU A 251 7.66 -16.28 1.27
CA GLU A 251 7.43 -15.25 0.26
C GLU A 251 6.42 -14.20 0.73
N GLN A 252 5.27 -14.68 1.24
CA GLN A 252 4.18 -13.84 1.70
C GLN A 252 3.61 -14.42 2.99
N THR A 253 3.42 -13.58 4.01
CA THR A 253 3.08 -14.04 5.36
C THR A 253 1.98 -13.23 6.04
N LEU A 254 1.08 -12.61 5.26
CA LEU A 254 0.03 -11.72 5.75
C LEU A 254 -0.81 -12.32 6.89
N TRP A 255 -1.13 -13.62 6.81
CA TRP A 255 -1.85 -14.30 7.90
C TRP A 255 -1.03 -14.33 9.19
N GLN A 256 0.25 -14.73 9.13
CA GLN A 256 1.12 -14.77 10.30
C GLN A 256 1.45 -13.38 10.83
N GLU A 257 1.60 -12.39 9.95
CA GLU A 257 1.75 -10.98 10.32
C GLU A 257 0.51 -10.51 11.11
N TYR A 258 -0.70 -10.93 10.70
CA TYR A 258 -1.94 -10.68 11.44
C TYR A 258 -2.06 -11.43 12.75
N VAL A 259 -1.66 -12.71 12.79
CA VAL A 259 -1.61 -13.47 14.05
C VAL A 259 -0.69 -12.78 15.06
N ASN A 260 0.41 -12.17 14.60
CA ASN A 260 1.33 -11.37 15.43
C ASN A 260 0.90 -9.89 15.52
N SER A 261 -0.39 -9.63 15.74
CA SER A 261 -0.91 -8.26 15.95
C SER A 261 -1.91 -8.23 17.11
N ILE A 262 -2.20 -7.05 17.64
CA ILE A 262 -3.25 -6.87 18.65
C ILE A 262 -4.65 -7.27 18.17
N TYR A 263 -4.86 -7.39 16.85
CA TYR A 263 -6.15 -7.66 16.27
C TYR A 263 -6.48 -9.15 16.25
N TYR A 264 -5.48 -10.02 16.39
CA TYR A 264 -5.70 -11.47 16.40
C TYR A 264 -6.65 -11.88 17.52
N GLY A 265 -7.65 -12.70 17.17
CA GLY A 265 -8.69 -13.14 18.10
C GLY A 265 -9.80 -12.12 18.37
N THR A 266 -9.78 -10.94 17.72
CA THR A 266 -10.84 -9.93 17.82
C THR A 266 -11.81 -9.98 16.63
N GLU A 267 -12.87 -9.17 16.68
CA GLU A 267 -13.78 -9.00 15.53
C GLU A 267 -13.12 -8.23 14.36
N GLN A 268 -12.02 -7.52 14.62
CA GLN A 268 -11.21 -6.86 13.60
C GLN A 268 -10.27 -7.88 12.97
N ASN A 269 -10.51 -8.21 11.71
CA ASN A 269 -9.74 -9.20 10.95
C ASN A 269 -9.78 -8.83 9.47
N CYS A 270 -9.25 -9.68 8.60
CA CYS A 270 -9.18 -9.44 7.16
C CYS A 270 -10.48 -8.85 6.58
N ARG A 271 -11.64 -9.35 7.00
CA ARG A 271 -12.94 -8.96 6.43
C ARG A 271 -13.46 -7.64 6.99
N SER A 272 -13.04 -7.22 8.19
CA SER A 272 -13.50 -5.93 8.73
C SER A 272 -13.08 -4.76 7.85
N CYS A 273 -11.94 -4.88 7.15
CA CYS A 273 -11.46 -3.87 6.21
C CYS A 273 -11.73 -4.25 4.75
N HIS A 274 -11.47 -5.50 4.35
CA HIS A 274 -11.55 -5.91 2.95
C HIS A 274 -12.95 -6.33 2.50
N MET A 275 -13.87 -6.63 3.43
CA MET A 275 -15.27 -6.98 3.16
C MET A 275 -16.20 -6.24 4.13
N PRO A 276 -16.26 -4.89 4.07
CA PRO A 276 -16.94 -4.08 5.06
C PRO A 276 -18.41 -4.49 5.19
N ARG A 277 -18.90 -4.48 6.43
CA ARG A 277 -20.26 -4.92 6.74
C ARG A 277 -21.22 -3.75 6.89
N ILE A 278 -22.44 -3.96 6.40
CA ILE A 278 -23.59 -3.09 6.65
C ILE A 278 -24.58 -3.81 7.56
N GLN A 279 -25.35 -3.03 8.32
CA GLN A 279 -26.39 -3.54 9.24
C GLN A 279 -27.76 -3.61 8.57
N ASP A 280 -27.86 -3.16 7.33
CA ASP A 280 -29.09 -3.17 6.55
C ASP A 280 -29.57 -4.61 6.30
N SER A 281 -30.89 -4.76 6.20
CA SER A 281 -31.52 -6.04 5.86
C SER A 281 -31.47 -6.25 4.35
N VAL A 282 -30.62 -7.17 3.88
CA VAL A 282 -30.41 -7.42 2.45
C VAL A 282 -31.03 -8.76 2.05
N VAL A 283 -31.98 -8.75 1.11
CA VAL A 283 -32.50 -10.00 0.51
C VAL A 283 -31.43 -10.58 -0.41
N LEU A 284 -30.98 -11.81 -0.16
CA LEU A 284 -29.77 -12.35 -0.77
C LEU A 284 -29.96 -12.95 -2.17
N ALA A 285 -31.21 -13.19 -2.60
CA ALA A 285 -31.48 -13.83 -3.89
C ALA A 285 -32.59 -13.09 -4.65
N SER A 286 -32.28 -12.69 -5.87
CA SER A 286 -33.22 -12.10 -6.82
C SER A 286 -34.30 -13.11 -7.25
N GLY A 287 -35.46 -12.61 -7.67
CA GLY A 287 -36.57 -13.44 -8.16
C GLY A 287 -37.43 -14.12 -7.10
N TYR A 288 -37.16 -13.91 -5.79
CA TYR A 288 -37.90 -14.52 -4.69
C TYR A 288 -38.42 -13.49 -3.68
N ALA A 289 -39.57 -12.90 -3.97
CA ALA A 289 -40.19 -11.87 -3.14
C ALA A 289 -40.62 -12.34 -1.73
N PHE A 290 -40.62 -13.64 -1.45
CA PHE A 290 -40.96 -14.19 -0.13
C PHE A 290 -39.76 -14.29 0.81
N LEU A 291 -38.53 -14.09 0.32
CA LEU A 291 -37.34 -14.17 1.15
C LEU A 291 -37.25 -13.00 2.11
N THR A 292 -36.78 -13.27 3.32
CA THR A 292 -36.47 -12.24 4.30
C THR A 292 -35.04 -11.75 4.14
N GLY A 293 -34.83 -10.45 4.35
CA GLY A 293 -33.50 -9.86 4.30
C GLY A 293 -32.63 -10.28 5.50
N GLN A 294 -31.33 -10.41 5.25
CA GLN A 294 -30.34 -10.86 6.22
C GLN A 294 -29.46 -9.69 6.68
N SER A 295 -29.02 -9.74 7.93
CA SER A 295 -28.12 -8.75 8.54
C SER A 295 -27.28 -9.41 9.65
N PRO A 296 -26.01 -9.02 9.84
CA PRO A 296 -25.25 -8.06 9.02
C PRO A 296 -24.82 -8.65 7.67
N PHE A 297 -24.68 -7.81 6.66
CA PHE A 297 -24.29 -8.20 5.29
C PHE A 297 -22.86 -7.73 4.96
N GLY A 298 -22.02 -8.62 4.43
CA GLY A 298 -20.65 -8.30 4.02
C GLY A 298 -20.54 -7.93 2.54
N LYS A 299 -20.13 -6.69 2.24
CA LYS A 299 -19.88 -6.25 0.86
C LYS A 299 -18.64 -6.94 0.31
N HIS A 300 -18.71 -7.48 -0.90
CA HIS A 300 -17.61 -8.26 -1.51
C HIS A 300 -16.58 -7.35 -2.20
N HIS A 301 -16.22 -6.24 -1.54
CA HIS A 301 -15.29 -5.25 -2.07
C HIS A 301 -13.89 -5.83 -2.36
N LEU A 302 -13.41 -6.74 -1.50
CA LEU A 302 -12.17 -7.53 -1.64
C LEU A 302 -10.97 -6.69 -2.14
N THR A 303 -10.89 -5.49 -1.60
CA THR A 303 -10.04 -4.41 -2.13
C THR A 303 -8.68 -4.42 -1.42
N GLY A 304 -7.60 -4.18 -2.16
CA GLY A 304 -6.25 -3.99 -1.60
C GLY A 304 -5.52 -2.81 -2.26
N GLY A 305 -4.21 -2.69 -2.01
CA GLY A 305 -3.35 -1.67 -2.63
C GLY A 305 -2.91 -2.02 -4.05
N SER A 306 -3.83 -2.41 -4.93
CA SER A 306 -3.51 -2.84 -6.30
C SER A 306 -4.05 -1.88 -7.37
N GLU A 307 -4.15 -0.58 -7.07
CA GLU A 307 -4.77 0.40 -7.97
C GLU A 307 -4.05 0.48 -9.32
N PHE A 308 -2.72 0.42 -9.38
CA PHE A 308 -1.95 0.36 -10.63
C PHE A 308 -2.42 -0.79 -11.54
N MET A 309 -2.44 -2.03 -11.03
CA MET A 309 -2.86 -3.18 -11.84
C MET A 309 -4.34 -3.15 -12.20
N LEU A 310 -5.21 -2.61 -11.32
CA LEU A 310 -6.62 -2.42 -11.62
C LEU A 310 -6.83 -1.43 -12.78
N LYS A 311 -6.06 -0.33 -12.83
CA LYS A 311 -6.09 0.62 -13.96
C LYS A 311 -5.64 -0.04 -15.25
N MET A 312 -4.51 -0.76 -15.21
CA MET A 312 -3.98 -1.47 -16.38
C MET A 312 -5.02 -2.46 -16.92
N MET A 313 -5.62 -3.29 -16.06
CA MET A 313 -6.66 -4.23 -16.46
C MET A 313 -7.92 -3.54 -16.99
N ARG A 314 -8.35 -2.43 -16.38
CA ARG A 314 -9.48 -1.61 -16.87
C ARG A 314 -9.24 -1.09 -18.29
N ASP A 315 -8.03 -0.63 -18.58
CA ASP A 315 -7.68 -0.04 -19.87
C ASP A 315 -7.47 -1.12 -20.95
N HIS A 316 -7.31 -2.39 -20.53
CA HIS A 316 -7.09 -3.56 -21.39
C HIS A 316 -8.16 -4.66 -21.22
N ILE A 317 -9.41 -4.31 -20.87
CA ILE A 317 -10.51 -5.27 -20.63
C ILE A 317 -10.67 -6.27 -21.79
N GLY A 318 -10.64 -5.77 -23.03
CA GLY A 318 -10.84 -6.58 -24.23
C GLY A 318 -9.72 -7.58 -24.48
N ASP A 319 -8.47 -7.20 -24.18
CA ASP A 319 -7.27 -8.01 -24.42
C ASP A 319 -7.25 -9.25 -23.51
N PHE A 320 -7.78 -9.13 -22.29
CA PHE A 320 -7.81 -10.19 -21.29
C PHE A 320 -9.16 -10.89 -21.15
N GLY A 321 -10.17 -10.46 -21.91
CA GLY A 321 -11.54 -11.00 -21.80
C GLY A 321 -12.09 -10.88 -20.39
N ILE A 322 -11.90 -9.71 -19.77
CA ILE A 322 -12.33 -9.45 -18.39
C ILE A 322 -13.85 -9.22 -18.38
N PRO A 323 -14.61 -9.98 -17.56
CA PRO A 323 -16.06 -9.88 -17.51
C PRO A 323 -16.49 -8.77 -16.52
N ALA A 324 -15.88 -7.59 -16.61
CA ALA A 324 -16.21 -6.41 -15.81
C ALA A 324 -16.19 -5.16 -16.69
N THR A 325 -17.03 -4.18 -16.37
CA THR A 325 -17.11 -2.91 -17.08
C THR A 325 -16.10 -1.89 -16.54
N PRO A 326 -15.74 -0.85 -17.31
CA PRO A 326 -14.92 0.25 -16.81
C PRO A 326 -15.49 0.88 -15.53
N THR A 327 -16.80 1.06 -15.44
CA THR A 327 -17.46 1.62 -14.25
C THR A 327 -17.31 0.74 -13.01
N GLN A 328 -17.38 -0.58 -13.17
CA GLN A 328 -17.13 -1.52 -12.06
C GLN A 328 -15.66 -1.48 -11.59
N PHE A 329 -14.71 -1.31 -12.52
CA PHE A 329 -13.31 -1.07 -12.17
C PHE A 329 -13.11 0.27 -11.47
N ASP A 330 -13.70 1.35 -11.97
CA ASP A 330 -13.58 2.67 -11.35
C ASP A 330 -14.11 2.67 -9.91
N SER A 331 -15.17 1.91 -9.63
CA SER A 331 -15.66 1.69 -8.26
C SER A 331 -14.64 0.96 -7.38
N THR A 332 -14.06 -0.14 -7.86
CA THR A 332 -13.02 -0.89 -7.12
C THR A 332 -11.75 -0.06 -6.91
N ILE A 333 -11.33 0.72 -7.90
CA ILE A 333 -10.21 1.66 -7.79
C ILE A 333 -10.50 2.75 -6.74
N ALA A 334 -11.72 3.29 -6.72
CA ALA A 334 -12.12 4.26 -5.71
C ALA A 334 -12.07 3.66 -4.29
N ARG A 335 -12.52 2.42 -4.13
CA ARG A 335 -12.39 1.67 -2.85
C ARG A 335 -10.93 1.45 -2.47
N SER A 336 -10.04 1.11 -3.42
CA SER A 336 -8.60 0.97 -3.18
C SER A 336 -7.98 2.26 -2.65
N ARG A 337 -8.35 3.40 -3.23
CA ARG A 337 -7.90 4.72 -2.76
C ARG A 337 -8.38 5.02 -1.35
N GLN A 338 -9.65 4.73 -1.06
CA GLN A 338 -10.22 4.95 0.28
C GLN A 338 -9.51 4.10 1.33
N LEU A 339 -9.25 2.82 1.04
CA LEU A 339 -8.52 1.92 1.94
C LEU A 339 -7.08 2.41 2.19
N ARG A 340 -6.40 2.89 1.15
CA ARG A 340 -5.03 3.42 1.26
C ARG A 340 -4.95 4.62 2.22
N GLN A 341 -5.94 5.51 2.19
CA GLN A 341 -6.02 6.69 3.05
C GLN A 341 -6.19 6.37 4.55
N THR A 342 -6.60 5.15 4.89
CA THR A 342 -6.78 4.69 6.28
C THR A 342 -5.74 3.67 6.71
N THR A 343 -4.68 3.47 5.93
CA THR A 343 -3.69 2.41 6.17
C THR A 343 -2.63 2.81 7.21
N MET A 344 -2.31 4.10 7.31
CA MET A 344 -1.20 4.61 8.11
C MET A 344 -1.52 6.02 8.61
N SER A 345 -0.95 6.40 9.75
CA SER A 345 -0.84 7.80 10.16
C SER A 345 0.62 8.27 10.17
N MET A 346 0.80 9.57 9.96
CA MET A 346 2.11 10.23 9.91
C MET A 346 2.03 11.54 10.68
N SER A 347 3.08 11.89 11.41
CA SER A 347 3.29 13.23 11.96
C SER A 347 4.70 13.72 11.69
N LEU A 348 4.82 15.04 11.60
CA LEU A 348 6.08 15.76 11.51
C LEU A 348 6.32 16.56 12.78
N ASP A 349 7.43 16.31 13.44
CA ASP A 349 7.78 16.98 14.69
C ASP A 349 9.10 17.75 14.55
N LEU A 350 9.08 19.03 14.94
CA LEU A 350 10.28 19.86 14.99
C LEU A 350 11.06 19.57 16.27
N ILE A 351 12.24 18.97 16.13
CA ILE A 351 13.11 18.65 17.27
C ILE A 351 14.04 19.80 17.59
N GLY A 352 14.55 20.49 16.57
CA GLY A 352 15.48 21.59 16.76
C GLY A 352 15.78 22.35 15.48
N TYR A 353 16.20 23.60 15.62
CA TYR A 353 16.69 24.42 14.51
C TYR A 353 17.92 25.19 14.99
N THR A 354 19.08 24.85 14.44
CA THR A 354 20.35 25.54 14.66
C THR A 354 20.75 26.35 13.41
N ASP A 355 21.84 27.10 13.49
CA ASP A 355 22.37 27.84 12.32
C ASP A 355 22.75 26.91 11.15
N ASP A 356 23.09 25.64 11.44
CA ASP A 356 23.61 24.68 10.46
C ASP A 356 22.61 23.57 10.10
N THR A 357 21.68 23.22 10.99
CA THR A 357 20.83 22.02 10.83
C THR A 357 19.42 22.22 11.36
N LEU A 358 18.45 21.79 10.58
CA LEU A 358 17.05 21.65 10.97
C LEU A 358 16.78 20.17 11.27
N PHE A 359 16.39 19.86 12.50
CA PHE A 359 16.10 18.52 12.99
C PHE A 359 14.59 18.29 12.97
N VAL A 360 14.14 17.34 12.16
CA VAL A 360 12.73 17.00 11.99
C VAL A 360 12.56 15.50 12.11
N ASP A 361 11.63 15.09 12.96
CA ASP A 361 11.24 13.69 13.08
C ASP A 361 10.03 13.41 12.20
N VAL A 362 10.08 12.29 11.48
CA VAL A 362 8.97 11.76 10.72
C VAL A 362 8.49 10.49 11.42
N ALA A 363 7.43 10.61 12.21
CA ALA A 363 6.83 9.47 12.90
C ALA A 363 5.75 8.82 12.03
N LEU A 364 5.82 7.50 11.88
CA LEU A 364 4.88 6.68 11.11
C LEU A 364 4.24 5.65 12.03
N ASN A 365 2.93 5.43 11.90
CA ASN A 365 2.24 4.34 12.61
C ASN A 365 1.39 3.53 11.62
N ASN A 366 1.63 2.23 11.60
CA ASN A 366 0.82 1.28 10.85
C ASN A 366 -0.55 1.08 11.53
N LEU A 367 -1.65 1.29 10.80
CA LEU A 367 -3.01 1.16 11.32
C LEU A 367 -3.71 -0.12 10.89
N ILE A 368 -3.02 -1.00 10.15
CA ILE A 368 -3.56 -2.25 9.66
C ILE A 368 -2.96 -3.45 10.40
N GLY A 369 -3.69 -4.55 10.42
CA GLY A 369 -3.31 -5.76 11.16
C GLY A 369 -2.29 -6.65 10.45
N HIS A 370 -1.44 -6.14 9.58
CA HIS A 370 -0.33 -6.89 8.97
C HIS A 370 0.76 -5.91 8.56
N LYS A 371 1.90 -6.36 8.01
CA LYS A 371 2.96 -5.42 7.62
C LYS A 371 2.50 -4.48 6.50
N PHE A 372 3.05 -3.26 6.47
CA PHE A 372 2.84 -2.30 5.38
C PHE A 372 4.17 -1.89 4.72
N PRO A 373 4.27 -1.99 3.37
CA PRO A 373 3.31 -2.59 2.46
C PRO A 373 3.26 -4.12 2.60
N GLY A 374 2.08 -4.73 2.64
CA GLY A 374 1.92 -6.19 2.78
C GLY A 374 1.80 -6.91 1.43
N GLY A 375 1.92 -8.24 1.45
CA GLY A 375 1.66 -9.10 0.28
C GLY A 375 2.92 -9.51 -0.48
N PHE A 376 2.80 -9.60 -1.81
CA PHE A 376 3.88 -10.02 -2.71
C PHE A 376 5.14 -9.14 -2.57
N PRO A 377 6.37 -9.70 -2.59
CA PRO A 377 7.62 -8.98 -2.26
C PRO A 377 8.00 -7.80 -3.16
N ASN A 378 7.31 -7.59 -4.28
CA ASN A 378 7.61 -6.47 -5.18
C ASN A 378 7.19 -5.10 -4.63
N ARG A 379 6.30 -5.07 -3.64
CA ARG A 379 5.69 -3.83 -3.15
C ARG A 379 6.65 -3.05 -2.26
N ARG A 380 6.70 -1.73 -2.43
CA ARG A 380 7.45 -0.83 -1.54
C ARG A 380 6.66 0.44 -1.18
N ALA A 381 7.01 1.02 -0.05
CA ALA A 381 6.63 2.38 0.32
C ALA A 381 7.88 3.20 0.63
N PHE A 382 7.84 4.51 0.46
CA PHE A 382 8.98 5.37 0.75
C PHE A 382 8.55 6.76 1.22
N ILE A 383 9.41 7.39 2.02
CA ILE A 383 9.20 8.77 2.47
C ILE A 383 9.77 9.70 1.40
N ARG A 384 8.97 10.71 1.01
CA ARG A 384 9.46 11.88 0.30
C ARG A 384 9.38 13.07 1.25
N LEU A 385 10.51 13.69 1.55
CA LEU A 385 10.59 14.91 2.35
C LEU A 385 11.14 16.06 1.50
N VAL A 386 10.50 17.22 1.58
CA VAL A 386 10.94 18.46 0.92
C VAL A 386 10.91 19.60 1.94
N ALA A 387 12.04 20.26 2.13
CA ALA A 387 12.15 21.51 2.88
C ALA A 387 12.27 22.70 1.91
N LEU A 388 11.40 23.69 2.07
CA LEU A 388 11.31 24.86 1.21
C LEU A 388 11.60 26.14 1.99
N SER A 389 12.25 27.10 1.36
CA SER A 389 12.42 28.46 1.88
C SER A 389 11.09 29.22 1.91
N ALA A 390 11.05 30.36 2.61
CA ALA A 390 9.90 31.27 2.57
C ALA A 390 9.54 31.77 1.15
N ALA A 391 10.48 31.73 0.20
CA ALA A 391 10.24 32.10 -1.20
C ALA A 391 9.73 30.91 -2.05
N GLY A 392 9.74 29.70 -1.49
CA GLY A 392 9.36 28.46 -2.19
C GLY A 392 10.53 27.72 -2.84
N ASP A 393 11.78 28.16 -2.62
CA ASP A 393 12.97 27.48 -3.14
C ASP A 393 13.26 26.20 -2.35
N THR A 394 13.65 25.12 -3.02
CA THR A 394 14.06 23.88 -2.35
C THR A 394 15.38 24.06 -1.60
N LEU A 395 15.35 23.87 -0.29
CA LEU A 395 16.54 23.83 0.58
C LEU A 395 17.08 22.41 0.69
N PHE A 396 16.18 21.43 0.81
CA PHE A 396 16.53 20.02 0.92
C PHE A 396 15.41 19.16 0.33
N GLN A 397 15.78 18.04 -0.27
CA GLN A 397 14.85 17.00 -0.67
C GLN A 397 15.52 15.64 -0.44
N SER A 398 14.76 14.70 0.11
CA SER A 398 15.12 13.28 0.21
C SER A 398 13.95 12.44 -0.32
N GLY A 399 14.31 11.35 -1.02
CA GLY A 399 13.37 10.51 -1.76
C GLY A 399 12.65 11.24 -2.90
N GLY A 400 11.50 10.69 -3.29
CA GLY A 400 10.81 11.04 -4.53
C GLY A 400 11.13 10.03 -5.64
N TRP A 401 10.92 10.41 -6.89
CA TRP A 401 11.15 9.52 -8.02
C TRP A 401 11.64 10.28 -9.25
N ASP A 402 12.34 9.58 -10.14
CA ASP A 402 12.90 10.12 -11.37
C ASP A 402 11.93 10.00 -12.58
N GLY A 403 12.42 10.28 -13.79
CA GLY A 403 11.63 10.18 -15.02
C GLY A 403 11.22 8.76 -15.42
N ASN A 404 11.85 7.73 -14.82
CA ASN A 404 11.50 6.32 -14.98
C ASN A 404 10.66 5.81 -13.79
N TYR A 405 10.23 6.70 -12.90
CA TYR A 405 9.50 6.38 -11.67
C TYR A 405 10.31 5.55 -10.66
N GLU A 406 11.63 5.47 -10.80
CA GLU A 406 12.49 4.84 -9.81
C GLU A 406 12.72 5.79 -8.64
N VAL A 407 12.83 5.27 -7.41
CA VAL A 407 13.03 6.11 -6.24
C VAL A 407 14.43 6.71 -6.28
N ILE A 408 14.50 8.04 -6.17
CA ILE A 408 15.79 8.74 -6.07
C ILE A 408 16.41 8.38 -4.72
N GLY A 409 17.66 7.94 -4.74
CA GLY A 409 18.34 7.42 -3.54
C GLY A 409 18.00 5.96 -3.24
N ASN A 410 17.72 5.14 -4.26
CA ASN A 410 17.63 3.68 -4.12
C ASN A 410 18.96 3.03 -4.54
N ASP A 411 19.88 2.85 -3.59
CA ASP A 411 21.25 2.41 -3.86
C ASP A 411 21.38 0.93 -4.30
N LEU A 412 22.54 0.58 -4.86
CA LEU A 412 22.89 -0.80 -5.19
C LEU A 412 23.57 -1.49 -3.98
N PRO A 413 23.25 -2.77 -3.69
CA PRO A 413 22.31 -3.65 -4.39
C PRO A 413 20.85 -3.51 -3.93
N TYR A 414 20.59 -2.74 -2.87
CA TYR A 414 19.27 -2.26 -2.42
C TYR A 414 19.50 -1.14 -1.40
N GLU A 415 18.49 -0.30 -1.18
CA GLU A 415 18.58 0.80 -0.22
C GLU A 415 18.56 0.27 1.22
N PRO A 416 19.50 0.66 2.11
CA PRO A 416 19.44 0.29 3.52
C PRO A 416 18.23 0.93 4.22
N HIS A 417 17.94 0.48 5.44
CA HIS A 417 17.04 1.20 6.32
C HIS A 417 17.82 2.32 7.03
N HIS A 418 17.24 3.51 7.07
CA HIS A 418 17.80 4.68 7.74
C HIS A 418 16.97 5.02 8.97
N ASP A 419 17.66 5.04 10.10
CA ASP A 419 17.25 5.71 11.35
C ASP A 419 17.39 7.24 11.17
N VAL A 420 18.54 7.67 10.63
CA VAL A 420 18.87 9.08 10.40
C VAL A 420 19.17 9.38 8.92
N ILE A 421 18.51 10.39 8.36
CA ILE A 421 18.78 10.93 7.03
C ILE A 421 19.45 12.29 7.13
N THR A 422 20.63 12.41 6.52
CA THR A 422 21.48 13.63 6.55
C THR A 422 21.75 14.20 5.16
N GLN A 423 21.53 13.42 4.11
CA GLN A 423 21.83 13.79 2.72
C GLN A 423 20.62 13.52 1.81
N GLY A 424 20.48 14.31 0.75
CA GLY A 424 19.31 14.25 -0.13
C GLY A 424 19.27 13.04 -1.08
N ASP A 425 20.38 12.34 -1.21
CA ASP A 425 20.52 11.08 -1.94
C ASP A 425 20.23 9.85 -1.06
N GLN A 426 19.96 10.01 0.23
CA GLN A 426 19.47 8.93 1.10
C GLN A 426 17.94 8.90 1.08
N ALA A 427 17.34 7.72 0.91
CA ALA A 427 15.89 7.56 0.91
C ALA A 427 15.45 6.48 1.90
N GLN A 428 14.45 6.77 2.72
CA GLN A 428 13.82 5.73 3.52
C GLN A 428 12.84 4.93 2.66
N ILE A 429 13.20 3.69 2.34
CA ILE A 429 12.37 2.74 1.59
C ILE A 429 11.99 1.55 2.48
N TYR A 430 10.68 1.32 2.65
CA TYR A 430 10.08 0.19 3.33
C TYR A 430 9.70 -0.90 2.33
N GLU A 431 10.41 -2.02 2.37
CA GLU A 431 10.31 -3.10 1.39
C GLU A 431 10.81 -4.45 1.94
N PHE A 432 10.56 -5.52 1.19
CA PHE A 432 11.12 -6.84 1.45
C PHE A 432 12.12 -7.20 0.35
N VAL A 433 13.41 -7.30 0.72
CA VAL A 433 14.49 -7.71 -0.19
C VAL A 433 14.87 -9.16 0.08
N MET A 434 14.78 -9.97 -0.97
CA MET A 434 15.12 -11.39 -0.96
C MET A 434 16.56 -11.59 -1.45
N GLY A 435 17.24 -12.57 -0.87
CA GLY A 435 18.58 -13.01 -1.28
C GLY A 435 18.59 -14.47 -1.69
N ASP A 436 19.41 -14.82 -2.67
CA ASP A 436 19.60 -16.18 -3.13
C ASP A 436 20.57 -16.99 -2.24
N VAL A 437 20.92 -18.21 -2.65
CA VAL A 437 21.89 -19.07 -1.93
C VAL A 437 23.28 -18.46 -1.72
N ASN A 438 23.65 -17.43 -2.50
CA ASN A 438 24.92 -16.72 -2.40
C ASN A 438 24.80 -15.40 -1.61
N HIS A 439 23.61 -15.09 -1.08
CA HIS A 439 23.25 -13.79 -0.51
C HIS A 439 23.17 -12.63 -1.52
N ASP A 440 23.13 -12.92 -2.82
CA ASP A 440 22.89 -11.90 -3.84
C ASP A 440 21.40 -11.58 -3.92
N VAL A 441 21.06 -10.31 -4.20
CA VAL A 441 19.65 -9.91 -4.34
C VAL A 441 19.01 -10.69 -5.49
N THR A 442 17.82 -11.23 -5.24
CA THR A 442 17.03 -11.93 -6.26
C THR A 442 15.59 -11.43 -6.25
N THR A 443 14.99 -11.30 -7.44
CA THR A 443 13.53 -11.14 -7.58
C THR A 443 12.86 -12.46 -7.95
N THR A 444 13.65 -13.48 -8.33
CA THR A 444 13.18 -14.84 -8.62
C THR A 444 12.79 -15.56 -7.33
N LEU A 445 11.52 -15.93 -7.21
CA LEU A 445 10.89 -16.43 -5.98
C LEU A 445 11.45 -17.80 -5.58
N LEU A 446 11.69 -18.68 -6.55
CA LEU A 446 12.29 -19.99 -6.28
C LEU A 446 13.77 -19.94 -5.94
N ARG A 447 14.46 -18.81 -6.17
CA ARG A 447 15.85 -18.62 -5.73
C ARG A 447 15.96 -18.04 -4.33
N ALA A 448 14.88 -17.47 -3.79
CA ALA A 448 14.93 -16.76 -2.52
C ALA A 448 15.15 -17.70 -1.34
N VAL A 449 16.27 -17.54 -0.62
CA VAL A 449 16.64 -18.34 0.56
C VAL A 449 16.84 -17.45 1.79
N HIS A 450 17.29 -16.21 1.57
CA HIS A 450 17.60 -15.26 2.63
C HIS A 450 16.67 -14.06 2.59
N ARG A 451 16.32 -13.57 3.78
CA ARG A 451 15.68 -12.27 3.95
C ARG A 451 16.79 -11.26 4.22
N LEU A 452 17.20 -10.52 3.20
CA LEU A 452 18.31 -9.55 3.29
C LEU A 452 17.88 -8.29 4.04
N LYS A 453 16.67 -7.82 3.75
CA LYS A 453 16.00 -6.69 4.41
C LYS A 453 14.50 -6.97 4.46
N ASP A 454 13.88 -6.70 5.60
CA ASP A 454 12.43 -6.62 5.73
C ASP A 454 12.15 -5.60 6.83
N ASN A 455 12.09 -4.34 6.41
CA ASN A 455 11.78 -3.20 7.27
C ASN A 455 10.33 -2.73 7.05
N ARG A 456 9.48 -3.49 6.38
CA ARG A 456 8.06 -3.13 6.22
C ARG A 456 7.45 -2.89 7.60
N LEU A 457 6.73 -1.78 7.76
CA LEU A 457 6.16 -1.36 9.05
C LEU A 457 5.29 -2.47 9.61
N VAL A 458 5.58 -2.93 10.83
CA VAL A 458 4.88 -4.05 11.47
C VAL A 458 3.53 -3.61 12.06
N PRO A 459 2.56 -4.52 12.26
CA PRO A 459 1.29 -4.12 12.88
C PRO A 459 1.46 -3.80 14.36
N ILE A 460 0.54 -3.01 14.92
CA ILE A 460 0.48 -2.77 16.36
C ILE A 460 0.38 -4.12 17.10
N GLY A 461 1.15 -4.27 18.18
CA GLY A 461 1.27 -5.49 18.98
C GLY A 461 2.23 -6.52 18.45
N TYR A 462 2.92 -6.25 17.34
CA TYR A 462 3.94 -7.13 16.81
C TYR A 462 5.06 -7.33 17.83
N SER A 463 5.41 -8.59 18.08
CA SER A 463 6.55 -8.94 18.93
C SER A 463 7.53 -9.88 18.24
N VAL A 464 8.83 -9.63 18.40
CA VAL A 464 9.90 -10.54 17.99
C VAL A 464 9.97 -11.81 18.86
N SER A 465 9.24 -11.86 19.97
CA SER A 465 9.13 -13.06 20.81
C SER A 465 7.91 -13.92 20.46
N HIS A 466 7.08 -13.49 19.52
CA HIS A 466 5.88 -14.21 19.12
C HIS A 466 6.23 -15.53 18.39
N PRO A 467 5.45 -16.62 18.55
CA PRO A 467 5.72 -17.91 17.88
C PRO A 467 5.79 -17.85 16.35
N SER A 468 5.24 -16.82 15.72
CA SER A 468 5.29 -16.59 14.27
C SER A 468 6.50 -15.76 13.81
N GLN A 469 7.46 -15.46 14.69
CA GLN A 469 8.60 -14.62 14.35
C GLN A 469 9.48 -15.24 13.26
N ASP A 470 9.65 -16.56 13.25
CA ASP A 470 10.43 -17.26 12.21
C ASP A 470 9.92 -16.97 10.78
N THR A 471 8.61 -16.77 10.67
CA THR A 471 7.88 -16.53 9.44
C THR A 471 7.83 -15.03 9.12
N THR A 472 7.70 -14.19 10.15
CA THR A 472 7.41 -12.75 10.01
C THR A 472 8.57 -11.81 10.35
N ALA A 473 9.77 -12.34 10.63
CA ALA A 473 10.89 -11.57 11.18
C ALA A 473 11.18 -10.26 10.44
N ILE A 474 11.48 -9.22 11.22
CA ILE A 474 12.18 -8.01 10.79
C ILE A 474 13.61 -8.40 10.41
N ALA A 475 14.16 -7.79 9.37
CA ALA A 475 15.52 -8.08 8.92
C ALA A 475 16.24 -6.84 8.39
N GLY A 476 17.57 -6.86 8.46
CA GLY A 476 18.42 -5.73 8.13
C GLY A 476 18.53 -4.75 9.32
N LEU A 477 18.86 -3.50 9.02
CA LEU A 477 19.18 -2.49 10.04
C LEU A 477 17.99 -2.09 10.92
N ALA A 478 16.75 -2.31 10.46
CA ALA A 478 15.54 -2.04 11.25
C ALA A 478 15.44 -2.88 12.54
N LEU A 479 16.16 -4.00 12.63
CA LEU A 479 16.19 -4.80 13.86
C LEU A 479 16.98 -4.12 15.00
N THR A 480 17.89 -3.22 14.64
CA THR A 480 18.76 -2.51 15.57
C THR A 480 18.38 -1.04 15.73
N ASP A 481 17.35 -0.61 15.02
CA ASP A 481 16.79 0.72 15.12
C ASP A 481 15.97 0.83 16.43
N PRO A 482 16.27 1.80 17.31
CA PRO A 482 15.58 1.96 18.58
C PRO A 482 14.17 2.53 18.46
N ASP A 483 13.80 3.12 17.32
CA ASP A 483 12.51 3.74 17.04
C ASP A 483 11.59 2.83 16.20
N PHE A 484 12.16 1.83 15.53
CA PHE A 484 11.39 0.83 14.79
C PHE A 484 10.69 -0.17 15.72
N ASN A 485 9.35 -0.22 15.64
CA ASN A 485 8.47 -1.04 16.49
C ASN A 485 8.61 -0.79 18.00
N HIS A 486 9.16 0.36 18.42
CA HIS A 486 9.25 0.73 19.83
C HIS A 486 8.65 2.11 20.07
N ASP A 487 7.99 2.29 21.22
CA ASP A 487 7.55 3.61 21.66
C ASP A 487 8.70 4.42 22.28
N ALA A 488 8.41 5.67 22.68
CA ALA A 488 9.39 6.59 23.27
C ALA A 488 10.01 6.09 24.59
N ASP A 489 9.39 5.13 25.28
CA ASP A 489 9.92 4.50 26.49
C ASP A 489 10.73 3.22 26.17
N GLY A 490 10.89 2.89 24.88
CA GLY A 490 11.57 1.69 24.40
C GLY A 490 10.74 0.42 24.52
N VAL A 491 9.41 0.52 24.60
CA VAL A 491 8.51 -0.64 24.69
C VAL A 491 8.16 -1.14 23.30
N GLU A 492 8.44 -2.42 23.03
CA GLU A 492 8.11 -3.09 21.77
C GLU A 492 6.59 -3.11 21.50
N GLY A 493 6.22 -3.00 20.22
CA GLY A 493 4.88 -3.34 19.73
C GLY A 493 4.03 -2.13 19.36
N ASN A 494 4.62 -0.95 19.19
CA ASN A 494 3.85 0.21 18.71
C ASN A 494 3.50 0.13 17.22
N GLY A 495 4.13 -0.76 16.44
CA GLY A 495 3.89 -0.89 14.99
C GLY A 495 4.34 0.32 14.16
N GLY A 496 5.21 1.16 14.72
CA GLY A 496 5.66 2.41 14.13
C GLY A 496 7.14 2.44 13.78
N ASP A 497 7.58 3.58 13.26
CA ASP A 497 8.97 3.94 12.98
C ASP A 497 9.11 5.46 13.09
N ILE A 498 10.25 5.96 13.57
CA ILE A 498 10.57 7.39 13.56
C ILE A 498 11.86 7.57 12.76
N VAL A 499 11.79 8.33 11.68
CA VAL A 499 12.98 8.64 10.87
C VAL A 499 13.43 10.06 11.17
N HIS A 500 14.67 10.22 11.63
CA HIS A 500 15.25 11.48 12.01
C HIS A 500 15.91 12.18 10.82
N TYR A 501 15.36 13.32 10.39
CA TYR A 501 15.94 14.13 9.32
C TYR A 501 16.80 15.24 9.89
N HIS A 502 18.09 15.21 9.55
CA HIS A 502 19.06 16.26 9.85
C HIS A 502 19.29 17.07 8.57
N ILE A 503 18.45 18.08 8.37
CA ILE A 503 18.41 18.86 7.14
C ILE A 503 19.50 19.94 7.19
N PRO A 504 20.54 19.89 6.33
CA PRO A 504 21.55 20.94 6.28
C PRO A 504 20.90 22.25 5.84
N MET A 505 21.18 23.32 6.58
CA MET A 505 20.60 24.63 6.32
C MET A 505 21.46 25.48 5.38
N ASP A 506 22.73 25.12 5.18
CA ASP A 506 23.66 25.80 4.28
C ASP A 506 23.68 27.34 4.45
N GLY A 507 23.54 27.81 5.70
CA GLY A 507 23.50 29.23 6.06
C GLY A 507 22.13 29.91 5.90
N TYR A 508 21.07 29.16 5.58
CA TYR A 508 19.70 29.66 5.53
C TYR A 508 19.09 29.80 6.94
N GLY A 509 18.91 31.04 7.39
CA GLY A 509 18.30 31.39 8.68
C GLY A 509 16.84 31.88 8.59
N GLY A 510 16.13 31.60 7.49
CA GLY A 510 14.76 32.05 7.25
C GLY A 510 13.70 31.05 7.72
N ALA A 511 12.42 31.39 7.49
CA ALA A 511 11.34 30.43 7.73
C ALA A 511 11.41 29.27 6.71
N VAL A 512 11.18 28.04 7.18
CA VAL A 512 11.23 26.81 6.40
C VAL A 512 9.87 26.15 6.41
N GLN A 513 9.35 25.76 5.25
CA GLN A 513 8.20 24.88 5.14
C GLN A 513 8.69 23.46 4.87
N VAL A 514 8.49 22.56 5.82
CA VAL A 514 8.77 21.13 5.62
C VAL A 514 7.47 20.42 5.24
N LYS A 515 7.55 19.56 4.22
CA LYS A 515 6.48 18.68 3.77
C LYS A 515 7.03 17.28 3.67
N ALA A 516 6.36 16.32 4.28
CA ALA A 516 6.70 14.92 4.13
C ALA A 516 5.49 14.11 3.71
N SER A 517 5.70 13.05 2.95
CA SER A 517 4.64 12.18 2.48
C SER A 517 5.16 10.77 2.29
N VAL A 518 4.34 9.79 2.62
CA VAL A 518 4.58 8.39 2.29
C VAL A 518 3.91 8.06 0.96
N TRP A 519 4.68 7.51 0.05
CA TRP A 519 4.24 7.08 -1.27
C TRP A 519 4.37 5.57 -1.40
N PHE A 520 3.47 4.95 -2.16
CA PHE A 520 3.41 3.51 -2.37
C PHE A 520 3.64 3.17 -3.86
N GLN A 521 4.43 2.14 -4.12
CA GLN A 521 4.61 1.56 -5.46
C GLN A 521 4.30 0.07 -5.42
N GLN A 522 3.30 -0.32 -6.23
CA GLN A 522 2.92 -1.72 -6.37
C GLN A 522 3.92 -2.50 -7.21
N VAL A 523 4.40 -1.93 -8.33
CA VAL A 523 5.22 -2.60 -9.35
C VAL A 523 6.44 -1.72 -9.66
N PRO A 524 7.46 -1.67 -8.77
CA PRO A 524 8.60 -0.76 -8.89
C PRO A 524 9.50 -1.09 -10.09
N PRO A 525 10.06 -0.10 -10.80
CA PRO A 525 10.85 -0.35 -12.02
C PRO A 525 11.96 -1.37 -11.81
N ARG A 526 12.82 -1.14 -10.83
CA ARG A 526 13.98 -2.01 -10.57
C ARG A 526 13.64 -3.46 -10.22
N TRP A 527 12.55 -3.69 -9.52
CA TRP A 527 12.12 -5.06 -9.20
C TRP A 527 11.75 -5.84 -10.47
N ASN A 528 11.29 -5.15 -11.51
CA ASN A 528 10.86 -5.79 -12.75
C ASN A 528 11.98 -5.99 -13.77
N GLU A 529 13.12 -5.30 -13.63
CA GLU A 529 14.21 -5.32 -14.62
C GLU A 529 14.60 -6.74 -15.04
N GLU A 530 14.90 -7.62 -14.07
CA GLU A 530 15.28 -9.02 -14.33
C GLU A 530 14.23 -9.74 -15.19
N MET A 531 12.94 -9.64 -14.83
CA MET A 531 11.86 -10.26 -15.60
C MET A 531 11.73 -9.68 -16.99
N LEU A 532 11.86 -8.35 -17.13
CA LEU A 532 11.68 -7.64 -18.39
C LEU A 532 12.88 -7.82 -19.35
N GLU A 533 13.99 -8.41 -18.92
CA GLU A 533 15.07 -8.83 -19.83
C GLU A 533 14.72 -10.10 -20.63
N TYR A 534 13.78 -10.92 -20.16
CA TYR A 534 13.36 -12.16 -20.82
C TYR A 534 12.31 -11.91 -21.89
N HIS A 535 12.29 -12.76 -22.93
CA HIS A 535 11.25 -12.73 -23.97
C HIS A 535 10.29 -13.89 -23.80
N GLY A 536 8.99 -13.61 -23.90
CA GLY A 536 7.94 -14.56 -23.58
C GLY A 536 6.56 -14.08 -24.02
N ALA A 537 5.65 -15.02 -24.21
CA ALA A 537 4.31 -14.73 -24.72
C ALA A 537 3.46 -13.91 -23.75
N ARG A 538 3.81 -13.90 -22.45
CA ARG A 538 3.17 -13.14 -21.38
C ARG A 538 4.05 -12.00 -20.90
N ILE A 539 5.38 -12.15 -20.94
CA ILE A 539 6.34 -11.11 -20.58
C ILE A 539 6.33 -9.94 -21.57
N ASP A 540 6.40 -10.19 -22.89
CA ASP A 540 6.51 -9.11 -23.88
C ASP A 540 5.25 -8.19 -23.90
N PRO A 541 4.00 -8.72 -23.85
CA PRO A 541 2.82 -7.87 -23.73
C PRO A 541 2.78 -7.09 -22.41
N PHE A 542 3.15 -7.72 -21.29
CA PHE A 542 3.20 -7.03 -20.00
C PHE A 542 4.21 -5.87 -20.03
N ARG A 543 5.40 -6.10 -20.59
CA ARG A 543 6.43 -5.06 -20.78
C ARG A 543 5.87 -3.86 -21.54
N ALA A 544 5.22 -4.11 -22.68
CA ALA A 544 4.65 -3.04 -23.50
C ALA A 544 3.58 -2.23 -22.75
N MET A 545 2.72 -2.89 -21.97
CA MET A 545 1.73 -2.19 -21.13
C MET A 545 2.40 -1.42 -19.99
N TYR A 546 3.41 -2.00 -19.34
CA TYR A 546 4.13 -1.38 -18.22
C TYR A 546 4.88 -0.11 -18.67
N GLU A 547 5.59 -0.16 -19.79
CA GLU A 547 6.31 0.97 -20.38
C GLU A 547 5.37 2.10 -20.85
N ALA A 548 4.14 1.75 -21.25
CA ALA A 548 3.12 2.72 -21.66
C ALA A 548 2.31 3.29 -20.47
N ALA A 549 2.36 2.66 -19.30
CA ALA A 549 1.54 3.01 -18.16
C ALA A 549 2.07 4.22 -17.37
N ASP A 550 1.14 4.92 -16.72
CA ASP A 550 1.47 5.88 -15.67
C ASP A 550 1.87 5.12 -14.39
N ASN A 551 3.18 5.05 -14.14
CA ASN A 551 3.77 4.41 -12.97
C ASN A 551 3.97 5.38 -11.79
N THR A 552 3.28 6.53 -11.79
CA THR A 552 3.34 7.49 -10.69
C THR A 552 3.00 6.80 -9.36
N PRO A 553 3.89 6.90 -8.35
CA PRO A 553 3.62 6.39 -7.01
C PRO A 553 2.31 6.92 -6.43
N GLU A 554 1.70 6.12 -5.57
CA GLU A 554 0.40 6.39 -4.98
C GLU A 554 0.54 7.02 -3.59
N LEU A 555 0.00 8.22 -3.39
CA LEU A 555 0.06 8.90 -2.08
C LEU A 555 -0.71 8.11 -1.02
N VAL A 556 -0.05 7.80 0.10
CA VAL A 556 -0.64 7.13 1.26
C VAL A 556 -1.10 8.16 2.28
N VAL A 557 -0.17 8.96 2.78
CA VAL A 557 -0.38 9.98 3.81
C VAL A 557 0.68 11.07 3.64
N GLY A 558 0.40 12.27 4.12
CA GLY A 558 1.38 13.34 4.17
C GLY A 558 1.03 14.36 5.25
N ASP A 559 2.05 15.04 5.72
CA ASP A 559 1.96 16.09 6.71
C ASP A 559 2.87 17.26 6.32
N SER A 560 2.69 18.41 6.97
CA SER A 560 3.56 19.56 6.78
C SER A 560 3.66 20.40 8.05
N LEU A 561 4.86 20.90 8.33
CA LEU A 561 5.10 21.85 9.40
C LEU A 561 5.79 23.11 8.87
N SER A 562 5.44 24.27 9.43
CA SER A 562 6.10 25.54 9.14
C SER A 562 7.02 25.90 10.31
N VAL A 563 8.31 25.96 10.05
CA VAL A 563 9.33 26.39 11.01
C VAL A 563 9.59 27.87 10.80
N THR A 564 9.41 28.66 11.84
CA THR A 564 9.99 30.00 11.90
C THR A 564 11.11 29.95 12.92
N PRO A 565 12.32 30.46 12.63
CA PRO A 565 13.36 30.57 13.64
C PRO A 565 12.83 31.45 14.78
N THR A 566 12.45 30.84 15.90
CA THR A 566 12.00 31.54 17.11
C THR A 566 13.18 31.95 17.99
N GLY A 567 14.39 31.54 17.62
CA GLY A 567 15.63 32.04 18.18
C GLY A 567 16.18 33.19 17.34
N ILE A 568 16.06 34.42 17.83
CA ILE A 568 17.22 35.30 17.69
C ILE A 568 18.32 34.55 18.43
N ALA A 569 19.31 34.01 17.72
CA ALA A 569 20.59 33.73 18.33
C ALA A 569 21.16 35.08 18.80
N VAL A 570 20.65 35.58 19.92
CA VAL A 570 21.45 36.41 20.79
C VAL A 570 22.51 35.42 21.21
N ARG A 571 23.65 35.42 20.50
CA ARG A 571 24.91 35.12 21.16
C ARG A 571 24.79 35.84 22.49
N ALA A 572 24.73 35.11 23.59
CA ALA A 572 25.01 35.68 24.89
C ALA A 572 26.46 36.15 24.82
N THR A 573 26.71 37.24 24.10
CA THR A 573 27.83 38.11 24.40
C THR A 573 27.49 38.54 25.80
N ASP A 574 28.27 38.08 26.77
CA ASP A 574 28.41 38.81 28.03
C ASP A 574 28.36 40.31 27.73
N PRO A 575 27.65 41.10 28.56
CA PRO A 575 27.43 42.51 28.30
C PRO A 575 28.74 43.13 27.79
N PRO A 576 28.73 43.78 26.61
CA PRO A 576 29.96 44.20 25.96
C PRO A 576 30.77 45.02 26.96
N ILE A 577 32.05 44.67 27.15
CA ILE A 577 32.99 45.43 27.99
C ILE A 577 32.83 46.90 27.65
N ARG A 578 32.25 47.67 28.57
CA ARG A 578 31.91 49.07 28.31
C ARG A 578 33.15 49.91 28.55
N VAL A 579 33.63 50.57 27.51
CA VAL A 579 34.73 51.55 27.60
C VAL A 579 34.17 52.95 27.39
N PHE A 580 34.21 53.79 28.43
CA PHE A 580 33.62 55.14 28.39
C PHE A 580 34.37 56.12 29.29
N PRO A 581 34.34 57.44 29.01
CA PRO A 581 33.78 58.05 27.82
C PRO A 581 34.61 57.70 26.57
N ASN A 582 33.94 57.47 25.45
CA ASN A 582 34.56 57.26 24.15
C ASN A 582 33.71 57.96 23.08
N PRO A 583 34.15 59.11 22.52
CA PRO A 583 35.48 59.71 22.69
C PRO A 583 35.73 60.26 24.10
N THR A 584 37.01 60.31 24.49
CA THR A 584 37.51 60.98 25.70
C THR A 584 38.31 62.22 25.30
N TYR A 585 38.22 63.31 26.06
CA TYR A 585 38.98 64.54 25.79
C TYR A 585 40.20 64.68 26.70
N ASP A 586 40.14 64.18 27.93
CA ASP A 586 41.26 64.18 28.87
C ASP A 586 42.16 62.93 28.75
N GLY A 587 41.74 61.96 27.94
CA GLY A 587 42.43 60.69 27.72
C GLY A 587 42.08 59.60 28.72
N ARG A 588 41.18 59.87 29.67
CA ARG A 588 40.79 58.89 30.70
C ARG A 588 39.55 58.14 30.26
N VAL A 589 39.60 56.82 30.39
CA VAL A 589 38.46 55.92 30.15
C VAL A 589 38.30 54.92 31.29
N LEU A 590 37.06 54.57 31.59
CA LEU A 590 36.65 53.48 32.47
C LEU A 590 36.30 52.27 31.62
N ILE A 591 36.67 51.09 32.12
CA ILE A 591 36.43 49.80 31.51
C ILE A 591 35.67 48.96 32.55
N ASP A 592 34.37 48.81 32.36
CA ASP A 592 33.48 48.14 33.32
C ASP A 592 33.46 46.63 33.08
N ASP A 593 34.45 45.93 33.64
CA ASP A 593 34.46 44.48 33.82
C ASP A 593 35.47 44.07 34.91
N ARG A 594 35.04 43.24 35.87
CA ARG A 594 35.85 42.75 36.99
C ARG A 594 36.75 41.56 36.62
N ALA A 595 36.47 40.87 35.51
CA ALA A 595 37.20 39.71 35.05
C ALA A 595 38.50 40.07 34.27
N ILE A 596 38.78 41.35 34.08
CA ILE A 596 39.95 41.82 33.32
C ILE A 596 41.25 41.48 34.05
N THR A 597 42.10 40.74 33.35
CA THR A 597 43.44 40.32 33.79
C THR A 597 44.54 41.21 33.20
N ALA A 598 44.36 41.76 31.99
CA ALA A 598 45.31 42.66 31.36
C ALA A 598 44.66 43.68 30.42
N ILE A 599 45.29 44.85 30.27
CA ILE A 599 44.92 45.89 29.30
C ILE A 599 46.19 46.34 28.58
N VAL A 600 46.18 46.32 27.25
CA VAL A 600 47.29 46.80 26.41
C VAL A 600 46.73 47.74 25.35
N ALA A 601 47.38 48.90 25.17
CA ALA A 601 47.00 49.86 24.14
C ALA A 601 47.93 49.84 22.94
N TYR A 602 47.36 50.05 21.76
CA TYR A 602 48.06 50.23 20.50
C TYR A 602 47.61 51.55 19.85
N SER A 603 48.51 52.21 19.11
CA SER A 603 48.15 53.29 18.19
C SER A 603 47.30 52.76 17.03
N ALA A 604 46.67 53.67 16.27
CA ALA A 604 45.98 53.32 15.02
C ALA A 604 46.87 52.61 13.98
N THR A 605 48.19 52.75 14.09
CA THR A 605 49.19 52.08 13.23
C THR A 605 49.62 50.71 13.77
N GLY A 606 49.04 50.24 14.88
CA GLY A 606 49.36 48.94 15.49
C GLY A 606 50.61 48.93 16.37
N GLN A 607 51.24 50.08 16.63
CA GLN A 607 52.38 50.18 17.54
C GLN A 607 51.89 50.18 18.99
N ARG A 608 52.48 49.33 19.85
CA ARG A 608 52.16 49.34 21.29
C ARG A 608 52.53 50.68 21.91
N VAL A 609 51.59 51.28 22.66
CA VAL A 609 51.79 52.53 23.38
C VAL A 609 51.71 52.30 24.90
N ALA A 610 52.46 53.09 25.66
CA ALA A 610 52.39 53.04 27.11
C ALA A 610 51.09 53.70 27.61
N ILE A 611 50.42 53.05 28.56
CA ILE A 611 49.22 53.53 29.24
C ILE A 611 49.38 53.32 30.75
N ALA A 612 48.74 54.19 31.53
CA ALA A 612 48.58 53.96 32.97
C ALA A 612 47.22 53.31 33.24
N THR A 613 47.18 52.29 34.10
CA THR A 613 45.95 51.60 34.48
C THR A 613 45.80 51.48 35.99
N ASP A 614 44.61 51.78 36.49
CA ASP A 614 44.24 51.66 37.90
C ASP A 614 43.01 50.76 38.05
N ARG A 615 42.97 49.89 39.06
CA ARG A 615 41.74 49.12 39.38
C ARG A 615 40.69 50.03 40.05
N THR A 616 39.43 49.82 39.70
CA THR A 616 38.26 50.46 40.32
C THR A 616 37.34 49.42 40.97
N ALA A 617 36.28 49.85 41.66
CA ALA A 617 35.30 48.95 42.27
C ALA A 617 34.47 48.13 41.25
N GLN A 618 34.42 48.57 39.99
CA GLN A 618 33.62 47.95 38.92
C GLN A 618 34.44 47.51 37.69
N GLY A 619 35.75 47.76 37.67
CA GLY A 619 36.65 47.30 36.61
C GLY A 619 37.98 48.04 36.64
N TRP A 620 38.32 48.74 35.58
CA TRP A 620 39.60 49.45 35.43
C TRP A 620 39.42 50.88 34.93
N ARG A 621 40.36 51.75 35.27
CA ARG A 621 40.56 53.07 34.65
C ARG A 621 41.85 53.01 33.83
N CYS A 622 41.82 53.53 32.62
CA CYS A 622 42.95 53.61 31.70
C CYS A 622 43.17 55.06 31.27
N GLU A 623 44.42 55.50 31.24
CA GLU A 623 44.83 56.82 30.75
C GLU A 623 45.64 56.66 29.45
N LEU A 624 45.08 57.15 28.35
CA LEU A 624 45.67 57.13 27.01
C LEU A 624 46.81 58.16 26.89
N PRO A 625 47.75 57.97 25.95
CA PRO A 625 48.79 58.96 25.67
C PRO A 625 48.21 60.36 25.35
N PRO A 626 48.96 61.45 25.59
CA PRO A 626 48.48 62.83 25.42
C PRO A 626 48.13 63.22 23.98
N GLN A 627 48.54 62.43 22.99
CA GLN A 627 48.31 62.71 21.57
C GLN A 627 46.85 62.38 21.21
N ALA A 628 46.14 63.28 20.53
CA ALA A 628 44.84 62.92 19.97
C ALA A 628 44.98 61.85 18.87
N GLY A 629 43.98 60.98 18.80
CA GLY A 629 43.99 59.87 17.86
C GLY A 629 43.09 58.71 18.26
N SER A 630 43.04 57.70 17.40
CA SER A 630 42.38 56.43 17.69
C SER A 630 43.41 55.46 18.30
N TYR A 631 43.03 54.86 19.41
CA TYR A 631 43.79 53.83 20.12
C TYR A 631 42.97 52.54 20.13
N LEU A 632 43.65 51.39 20.04
CA LEU A 632 43.05 50.07 20.18
C LEU A 632 43.43 49.50 21.54
N LEU A 633 42.46 49.29 22.42
CA LEU A 633 42.67 48.62 23.70
C LEU A 633 42.39 47.13 23.52
N ARG A 634 43.41 46.29 23.65
CA ARG A 634 43.25 44.84 23.87
C ARG A 634 43.03 44.60 25.35
N ILE A 635 41.88 44.05 25.69
CA ILE A 635 41.42 43.77 27.05
C ILE A 635 41.33 42.26 27.16
N THR A 636 42.14 41.67 28.05
CA THR A 636 42.23 40.23 28.25
C THR A 636 41.44 39.85 29.50
N THR A 637 40.56 38.86 29.38
CA THR A 637 39.87 38.20 30.49
C THR A 637 40.47 36.81 30.71
N ALA A 638 39.89 36.00 31.60
CA ALA A 638 40.30 34.59 31.72
C ALA A 638 39.85 33.73 30.53
N GLU A 639 38.88 34.19 29.75
CA GLU A 639 38.17 33.41 28.72
C GLU A 639 38.53 33.85 27.30
N ASP A 640 38.75 35.17 27.08
CA ASP A 640 38.97 35.74 25.75
C ASP A 640 39.81 37.04 25.76
N ASP A 641 40.16 37.50 24.55
CA ASP A 641 40.73 38.81 24.29
C ASP A 641 39.74 39.66 23.49
N ARG A 642 39.44 40.87 23.95
CA ARG A 642 38.57 41.82 23.24
C ARG A 642 39.34 43.08 22.84
N ILE A 643 39.13 43.55 21.61
CA ILE A 643 39.73 44.80 21.12
C ILE A 643 38.66 45.87 21.03
N VAL A 644 38.85 46.97 21.78
CA VAL A 644 37.95 48.12 21.76
C VAL A 644 38.70 49.34 21.23
N ARG A 645 38.15 49.99 20.21
CA ARG A 645 38.66 51.26 19.70
C ARG A 645 38.22 52.40 20.60
N VAL A 646 39.17 53.18 21.11
CA VAL A 646 38.95 54.39 21.90
C VAL A 646 39.51 55.61 21.17
N VAL A 647 38.75 56.68 21.10
CA VAL A 647 39.17 57.93 20.47
C VAL A 647 39.52 58.96 21.55
N ARG A 648 40.76 59.46 21.55
CA ARG A 648 41.12 60.68 22.27
C ARG A 648 40.94 61.86 21.33
N ALA A 649 39.98 62.72 21.62
CA ALA A 649 39.76 63.95 20.87
C ALA A 649 40.56 65.10 21.50
N ASP A 650 41.04 66.03 20.67
CA ASP A 650 41.52 67.32 21.17
C ASP A 650 40.32 68.15 21.63
N HIS A 651 40.53 68.99 22.65
CA HIS A 651 39.55 69.96 23.13
C HIS A 651 39.37 71.12 22.15
#